data_AF-A0A844IJ13-F1
#
_entry.id   AF-A0A844IJ13-F1
#
_cell.length_a   1.000
_cell.length_b   1.000
_cell.length_c   1.000
_cell.angle_alpha   90.00
_cell.angle_beta   90.00
_cell.angle_gamma   90.00
#
_symmetry.space_group_name_H-M   'P 1'
#
loop_
_entity.id
_entity.type
_entity.pdbx_description
1 polymer ?
#
loop_
_entity_poly.entity_id
_entity_poly.type
_entity_poly.pdbx_seq_one_letter_code
_entity_poly.pdbx_strand_id
1 'polypeptide(L)'
;MSQKRHPLKIITKNSTRFIRQFLANIKKQLIWLLRTVFSSQKQQQAANAGFVLPTVVMVSVVVVLLTTAIMFRSFERAKNASNVRVNESVITAATPAIDRGKAKISKLLQDKTLPKTTPTDDDLYNALVNNIDKYTFGDETKLTLSLQEQPSLQIQTAWRFPVDTDSNGKFDSYTLYGIYFKTPPVLNGQYSRARNALEARNPPVVKGTLNANCGSTNTSLVGNTGWVRQDNEIKKAFFVYTATARITDPPDTDHEVYNGKIAGSLGGAVEYQQDRVQTPTNNNAVVYDDDLELNSSTNLNGGVFTNSNLLAAGSVSNLKLYQVSSEASCFYKPKNAKIIVGGNLALGKFTDASDTGGATVDLYNGKIDNVTTGTLTKSVTNSPQDTAYNNLAYVRRINKLIEAQIAADSTGANDPTEVKNGLALKQTALGITFNNTETTKYRRQQLEIYFKRRTRRVPYTEVAFGATETYPNSLLQGSANTLRPIDNWVYPTDPTDGKTGDSYTKLSLNISGTSLEPKASDPKELKKNSGKEGLLGDRVLVSNNLPELRWDTSKNQFIGSYIEDTQDISGIKWDLPSGTTQTRTRPSLVRNLADIGSNERDGDWELAAAKVPTSTTEPVGGLRVVTGAGVYLSKNDTPSSINSNIKTIWPDNVGTISSTDTTTPYLKMRATAVYHYKSTGYNAQTPKPIACVSSYYDPTDNNSYKNMNSLPDAFNIEKGSQGKSNRGIVYPAPTKTASDYATALTYLSQLNYSNGRFIDEGLLARALAKTPANRTISEQSGIDAQICALQILDGSLSPNNSVIPHGAIFETFFSDQRENKKVRATVLDLNLLRTKTIGGSEYLLPNSGIVYATRDDALPDISAGNTDDGKLESPVDYVDDTTRRPSAIILINGGKLGRTNSYKEEEKGLTLTTNLPTYIKGNFNLHTQEEFTNTLADDWSNFYTRSTFNPNFACRSGDSRFPNCTTGDEWRPANILADAVTLLSGDFDFKELGYTIGSQQTANNDTTFNLIIAAGDNPAKPTVDNGGLNNLVRVIENWTSRKIKLNGAFMQVKKSAYATGTNPPQTLNNPPTRQWSYDVGLLFQSPDLFASKLAVTPPEPPDEYLREVSRGDTWLQTLLCAKETSDPNNFAIEDPKQRPDICQS
;
A
#
# COMPACT_ATOMS: atom_id res chain seq x y z
N MET A 1 27.19 -46.58 -17.83
CA MET A 1 26.88 -47.25 -19.12
C MET A 1 27.01 -46.25 -20.25
N SER A 2 27.70 -46.66 -21.32
CA SER A 2 27.78 -46.12 -22.69
C SER A 2 26.47 -45.45 -23.18
N GLN A 3 26.38 -44.48 -24.12
CA GLN A 3 27.09 -44.29 -25.38
C GLN A 3 26.65 -42.96 -26.07
N LYS A 4 27.53 -42.40 -26.93
CA LYS A 4 27.32 -41.52 -28.12
C LYS A 4 27.12 -39.99 -27.97
N ARG A 5 28.20 -39.24 -28.30
CA ARG A 5 28.16 -37.94 -29.02
C ARG A 5 29.16 -37.96 -30.18
N HIS A 6 28.68 -38.16 -31.40
CA HIS A 6 29.34 -37.83 -32.67
C HIS A 6 28.37 -36.88 -33.37
N PRO A 7 28.68 -35.57 -33.53
CA PRO A 7 29.04 -35.09 -34.88
C PRO A 7 29.88 -33.78 -34.93
N LEU A 8 30.71 -33.43 -33.93
CA LEU A 8 31.46 -32.14 -33.97
C LEU A 8 32.89 -32.22 -34.57
N LYS A 9 33.36 -33.42 -34.94
CA LYS A 9 34.70 -33.63 -35.56
C LYS A 9 34.72 -33.73 -37.09
N ILE A 10 33.56 -33.75 -37.76
CA ILE A 10 33.50 -33.90 -39.23
C ILE A 10 33.48 -32.53 -39.94
N ILE A 11 32.88 -31.50 -39.33
CA ILE A 11 32.78 -30.17 -39.94
C ILE A 11 34.14 -29.44 -39.95
N THR A 12 34.97 -29.62 -38.92
CA THR A 12 36.33 -29.04 -38.85
C THR A 12 37.33 -29.70 -39.80
N LYS A 13 37.08 -30.94 -40.25
CA LYS A 13 38.01 -31.68 -41.15
C LYS A 13 37.76 -31.41 -42.64
N ASN A 14 36.52 -31.06 -43.02
CA ASN A 14 36.19 -30.75 -44.42
C ASN A 14 36.50 -29.29 -44.80
N SER A 15 36.34 -28.32 -43.88
CA SER A 15 36.69 -26.91 -44.14
C SER A 15 38.20 -26.70 -44.32
N THR A 16 39.02 -27.39 -43.53
CA THR A 16 40.49 -27.34 -43.64
C THR A 16 41.03 -27.99 -44.91
N ARG A 17 40.29 -28.95 -45.50
CA ARG A 17 40.68 -29.59 -46.77
C ARG A 17 40.36 -28.70 -47.98
N PHE A 18 39.21 -28.02 -47.97
CA PHE A 18 38.83 -27.06 -49.00
C PHE A 18 39.74 -25.83 -49.03
N ILE A 19 40.07 -25.27 -47.86
CA ILE A 19 40.98 -24.12 -47.74
C ILE A 19 42.40 -24.47 -48.22
N ARG A 20 42.89 -25.69 -47.96
CA ARG A 20 44.21 -26.14 -48.45
C ARG A 20 44.24 -26.38 -49.96
N GLN A 21 43.16 -26.89 -50.58
CA GLN A 21 43.09 -27.05 -52.04
C GLN A 21 43.01 -25.70 -52.76
N PHE A 22 42.29 -24.73 -52.20
CA PHE A 22 42.18 -23.39 -52.77
C PHE A 22 43.53 -22.63 -52.72
N LEU A 23 44.23 -22.69 -51.58
CA LEU A 23 45.54 -22.07 -51.42
C LEU A 23 46.64 -22.73 -52.25
N ALA A 24 46.57 -24.05 -52.49
CA ALA A 24 47.56 -24.76 -53.32
C ALA A 24 47.47 -24.38 -54.81
N ASN A 25 46.25 -24.17 -55.33
CA ASN A 25 46.05 -23.75 -56.72
C ASN A 25 46.47 -22.30 -56.97
N ILE A 26 46.23 -21.39 -56.01
CA ILE A 26 46.70 -19.99 -56.09
C ILE A 26 48.24 -19.93 -56.03
N LYS A 27 48.89 -20.77 -55.22
CA LYS A 27 50.36 -20.79 -55.12
C LYS A 27 51.04 -21.22 -56.43
N LYS A 28 50.46 -22.17 -57.18
CA LYS A 28 51.01 -22.59 -58.48
C LYS A 28 50.85 -21.51 -59.56
N GLN A 29 49.72 -20.81 -59.61
CA GLN A 29 49.51 -19.72 -60.57
C GLN A 29 50.41 -18.52 -60.27
N LEU A 30 50.60 -18.18 -58.98
CA LEU A 30 51.50 -17.10 -58.57
C LEU A 30 52.97 -17.41 -58.90
N ILE A 31 53.42 -18.65 -58.71
CA ILE A 31 54.80 -19.08 -59.01
C ILE A 31 55.05 -19.17 -60.53
N TRP A 32 54.03 -19.54 -61.33
CA TRP A 32 54.12 -19.50 -62.79
C TRP A 32 54.20 -18.05 -63.31
N LEU A 33 53.39 -17.15 -62.76
CA LEU A 33 53.36 -15.73 -63.13
C LEU A 33 54.63 -14.98 -62.67
N LEU A 34 55.24 -15.40 -61.55
CA LEU A 34 56.53 -14.86 -61.10
C LEU A 34 57.73 -15.40 -61.89
N ARG A 35 57.64 -16.61 -62.49
CA ARG A 35 58.69 -17.15 -63.38
C ARG A 35 58.68 -16.54 -64.77
N THR A 36 57.54 -16.09 -65.27
CA THR A 36 57.44 -15.42 -66.58
C THR A 36 57.83 -13.94 -66.53
N VAL A 37 57.75 -13.30 -65.36
CA VAL A 37 58.02 -11.86 -65.19
C VAL A 37 59.48 -11.55 -64.82
N PHE A 38 60.22 -12.47 -64.17
CA PHE A 38 61.57 -12.18 -63.64
C PHE A 38 62.74 -12.90 -64.33
N SER A 39 62.56 -13.38 -65.56
CA SER A 39 63.65 -13.92 -66.39
C SER A 39 63.78 -13.16 -67.70
N SER A 40 64.51 -12.03 -67.68
CA SER A 40 65.69 -11.82 -68.54
C SER A 40 66.25 -10.40 -68.38
N GLN A 41 67.55 -10.32 -68.18
CA GLN A 41 68.35 -9.17 -68.61
C GLN A 41 69.54 -9.71 -69.40
N LYS A 42 69.57 -9.41 -70.71
CA LYS A 42 70.72 -8.78 -71.38
C LYS A 42 70.38 -8.32 -72.82
N GLN A 43 70.20 -7.00 -72.91
CA GLN A 43 70.61 -6.01 -73.94
C GLN A 43 70.35 -6.16 -75.46
N GLN A 44 70.09 -4.96 -76.03
CA GLN A 44 70.03 -4.49 -77.43
C GLN A 44 68.64 -4.60 -78.09
N GLN A 45 68.03 -3.57 -78.70
CA GLN A 45 68.42 -2.21 -79.11
C GLN A 45 67.15 -1.39 -79.43
N ALA A 46 67.29 -0.06 -79.44
CA ALA A 46 66.51 0.97 -80.16
C ALA A 46 65.19 1.57 -79.58
N ALA A 47 65.31 2.88 -79.31
CA ALA A 47 64.41 4.01 -79.61
C ALA A 47 63.06 4.16 -78.88
N ASN A 48 63.09 5.02 -77.86
CA ASN A 48 62.12 6.06 -77.48
C ASN A 48 60.67 5.96 -78.00
N ALA A 49 59.74 5.60 -77.10
CA ALA A 49 58.47 6.33 -76.90
C ALA A 49 57.84 5.99 -75.52
N GLY A 50 57.48 7.02 -74.74
CA GLY A 50 56.32 7.02 -73.83
C GLY A 50 56.47 6.44 -72.41
N PHE A 51 56.73 7.32 -71.44
CA PHE A 51 56.87 7.11 -70.00
C PHE A 51 55.52 7.06 -69.24
N VAL A 52 54.95 5.89 -68.90
CA VAL A 52 53.93 5.73 -67.82
C VAL A 52 53.77 4.23 -67.45
N LEU A 53 54.39 3.69 -66.38
CA LEU A 53 54.07 2.31 -65.98
C LEU A 53 54.13 1.95 -64.47
N PRO A 54 55.00 2.52 -63.62
CA PRO A 54 55.01 2.16 -62.19
C PRO A 54 53.91 2.86 -61.37
N THR A 55 53.65 4.14 -61.64
CA THR A 55 52.63 4.94 -60.93
C THR A 55 51.21 4.50 -61.26
N VAL A 56 50.93 4.16 -62.52
CA VAL A 56 49.60 3.67 -62.91
C VAL A 56 49.30 2.30 -62.30
N VAL A 57 50.27 1.41 -62.18
CA VAL A 57 50.07 0.10 -61.52
C VAL A 57 49.86 0.27 -60.01
N MET A 58 50.64 1.12 -59.33
CA MET A 58 50.46 1.38 -57.90
C MET A 58 49.12 2.06 -57.61
N VAL A 59 48.74 3.08 -58.40
CA VAL A 59 47.43 3.75 -58.29
C VAL A 59 46.30 2.77 -58.57
N SER A 60 46.44 1.87 -59.56
CA SER A 60 45.43 0.85 -59.87
C SER A 60 45.24 -0.15 -58.73
N VAL A 61 46.32 -0.63 -58.08
CA VAL A 61 46.21 -1.54 -56.93
C VAL A 61 45.58 -0.85 -55.73
N VAL A 62 45.94 0.40 -55.46
CA VAL A 62 45.35 1.19 -54.36
C VAL A 62 43.87 1.48 -54.63
N VAL A 63 43.49 1.82 -55.87
CA VAL A 63 42.09 2.03 -56.26
C VAL A 63 41.29 0.72 -56.18
N VAL A 64 41.86 -0.42 -56.57
CA VAL A 64 41.19 -1.72 -56.43
C VAL A 64 41.00 -2.10 -54.96
N LEU A 65 42.01 -1.91 -54.11
CA LEU A 65 41.89 -2.17 -52.67
C LEU A 65 40.88 -1.23 -51.99
N LEU A 66 40.89 0.07 -52.34
CA LEU A 66 39.92 1.04 -51.85
C LEU A 66 38.50 0.72 -52.32
N THR A 67 38.30 0.40 -53.60
CA THR A 67 36.97 0.02 -54.11
C THR A 67 36.47 -1.27 -53.48
N THR A 68 37.34 -2.27 -53.27
CA THR A 68 36.97 -3.52 -52.59
C THR A 68 36.62 -3.27 -51.10
N ALA A 69 37.39 -2.43 -50.40
CA ALA A 69 37.12 -2.06 -49.01
C ALA A 69 35.83 -1.21 -48.86
N ILE A 70 35.59 -0.28 -49.78
CA ILE A 70 34.34 0.49 -49.85
C ILE A 70 33.17 -0.45 -50.15
N MET A 71 33.35 -1.45 -51.03
CA MET A 71 32.32 -2.44 -51.34
C MET A 71 31.98 -3.30 -50.12
N PHE A 72 32.98 -3.80 -49.37
CA PHE A 72 32.75 -4.53 -48.12
C PHE A 72 32.06 -3.67 -47.05
N ARG A 73 32.50 -2.41 -46.87
CA ARG A 73 31.83 -1.46 -45.95
C ARG A 73 30.41 -1.12 -46.41
N SER A 74 30.15 -1.08 -47.71
CA SER A 74 28.81 -0.86 -48.27
C SER A 74 27.92 -2.09 -48.07
N PHE A 75 28.46 -3.31 -48.15
CA PHE A 75 27.71 -4.53 -47.80
C PHE A 75 27.43 -4.64 -46.30
N GLU A 76 28.35 -4.25 -45.42
CA GLU A 76 28.09 -4.18 -43.97
C GLU A 76 27.05 -3.12 -43.63
N ARG A 77 27.13 -1.92 -44.23
CA ARG A 77 26.11 -0.88 -44.06
C ARG A 77 24.76 -1.28 -44.66
N ALA A 78 24.73 -1.95 -45.81
CA ALA A 78 23.51 -2.47 -46.42
C ALA A 78 22.90 -3.61 -45.59
N LYS A 79 23.72 -4.49 -45.01
CA LYS A 79 23.27 -5.54 -44.08
C LYS A 79 22.74 -4.96 -42.78
N ASN A 80 23.40 -3.96 -42.21
CA ASN A 80 22.92 -3.25 -41.02
C ASN A 80 21.65 -2.45 -41.32
N ALA A 81 21.57 -1.75 -42.45
CA ALA A 81 20.36 -1.03 -42.87
C ALA A 81 19.21 -1.99 -43.20
N SER A 82 19.50 -3.15 -43.80
CA SER A 82 18.52 -4.21 -44.03
C SER A 82 18.02 -4.80 -42.71
N ASN A 83 18.91 -5.08 -41.76
CA ASN A 83 18.52 -5.60 -40.45
C ASN A 83 17.70 -4.59 -39.64
N VAL A 84 18.04 -3.28 -39.73
CA VAL A 84 17.26 -2.21 -39.08
C VAL A 84 15.87 -2.09 -39.71
N ARG A 85 15.76 -2.12 -41.05
CA ARG A 85 14.45 -2.11 -41.75
C ARG A 85 13.61 -3.37 -41.49
N VAL A 86 14.24 -4.53 -41.35
CA VAL A 86 13.55 -5.78 -40.97
C VAL A 86 13.04 -5.70 -39.53
N ASN A 87 13.86 -5.15 -38.61
CA ASN A 87 13.45 -4.94 -37.22
C ASN A 87 12.30 -3.92 -37.11
N GLU A 88 12.36 -2.80 -37.83
CA GLU A 88 11.27 -1.81 -37.89
C GLU A 88 9.97 -2.39 -38.46
N SER A 89 10.05 -3.24 -39.50
CA SER A 89 8.85 -3.84 -40.09
C SER A 89 8.21 -4.90 -39.19
N VAL A 90 9.01 -5.70 -38.48
CA VAL A 90 8.52 -6.68 -37.49
C VAL A 90 7.86 -5.99 -36.30
N ILE A 91 8.45 -4.91 -35.78
CA ILE A 91 7.87 -4.13 -34.69
C ILE A 91 6.56 -3.48 -35.13
N THR A 92 6.51 -2.90 -36.33
CA THR A 92 5.30 -2.26 -36.88
C THR A 92 4.17 -3.28 -37.03
N ALA A 93 4.47 -4.49 -37.53
CA ALA A 93 3.48 -5.57 -37.65
C ALA A 93 2.98 -6.08 -36.28
N ALA A 94 3.84 -6.09 -35.26
CA ALA A 94 3.47 -6.51 -33.90
C ALA A 94 2.76 -5.41 -33.09
N THR A 95 2.84 -4.15 -33.50
CA THR A 95 2.34 -2.99 -32.75
C THR A 95 0.85 -3.11 -32.40
N PRO A 96 -0.06 -3.47 -33.34
CA PRO A 96 -1.48 -3.62 -33.00
C PRO A 96 -1.74 -4.66 -31.91
N ALA A 97 -1.00 -5.78 -31.92
CA ALA A 97 -1.12 -6.82 -30.91
C ALA A 97 -0.54 -6.39 -29.56
N ILE A 98 0.59 -5.67 -29.55
CA ILE A 98 1.18 -5.10 -28.34
C ILE A 98 0.24 -4.07 -27.73
N ASP A 99 -0.35 -3.18 -28.52
CA ASP A 99 -1.28 -2.15 -28.04
C ASP A 99 -2.56 -2.76 -27.46
N ARG A 100 -3.12 -3.78 -28.11
CA ARG A 100 -4.25 -4.57 -27.56
C ARG A 100 -3.86 -5.27 -26.25
N GLY A 101 -2.68 -5.90 -26.21
CA GLY A 101 -2.14 -6.52 -25.00
C GLY A 101 -1.96 -5.52 -23.85
N LYS A 102 -1.39 -4.33 -24.13
CA LYS A 102 -1.24 -3.22 -23.18
C LYS A 102 -2.60 -2.76 -22.66
N ALA A 103 -3.56 -2.54 -23.54
CA ALA A 103 -4.91 -2.13 -23.17
C ALA A 103 -5.59 -3.15 -22.24
N LYS A 104 -5.42 -4.46 -22.52
CA LYS A 104 -5.95 -5.53 -21.66
C LYS A 104 -5.26 -5.63 -20.32
N ILE A 105 -3.93 -5.49 -20.26
CA ILE A 105 -3.17 -5.46 -18.99
C ILE A 105 -3.59 -4.25 -18.17
N SER A 106 -3.65 -3.06 -18.77
CA SER A 106 -4.15 -1.85 -18.10
C SER A 106 -5.56 -2.11 -17.58
N LYS A 107 -6.49 -2.61 -18.42
CA LYS A 107 -7.89 -2.90 -18.03
C LYS A 107 -8.00 -3.92 -16.89
N LEU A 108 -7.21 -5.01 -16.93
CA LEU A 108 -7.19 -6.06 -15.91
C LEU A 108 -6.84 -5.49 -14.55
N LEU A 109 -5.81 -4.64 -14.50
CA LEU A 109 -5.41 -4.02 -13.24
C LEU A 109 -6.49 -3.05 -12.72
N GLN A 110 -7.36 -2.50 -13.58
CA GLN A 110 -8.53 -1.70 -13.16
C GLN A 110 -9.78 -2.52 -12.86
N ASP A 111 -9.71 -3.86 -12.90
CA ASP A 111 -10.86 -4.70 -12.61
C ASP A 111 -11.29 -4.54 -11.14
N LYS A 112 -12.53 -4.11 -10.96
CA LYS A 112 -13.14 -3.87 -9.63
C LYS A 112 -13.35 -5.16 -8.83
N THR A 113 -13.21 -6.32 -9.45
CA THR A 113 -13.30 -7.64 -8.79
C THR A 113 -12.00 -8.05 -8.11
N LEU A 114 -10.87 -7.40 -8.44
CA LEU A 114 -9.60 -7.66 -7.78
C LEU A 114 -9.65 -7.26 -6.30
N PRO A 115 -8.90 -7.97 -5.43
CA PRO A 115 -8.79 -7.59 -4.03
C PRO A 115 -8.17 -6.19 -3.88
N LYS A 116 -8.51 -5.53 -2.78
CA LYS A 116 -8.02 -4.20 -2.41
C LYS A 116 -6.54 -4.16 -2.00
N THR A 117 -5.93 -5.33 -1.80
CA THR A 117 -4.49 -5.50 -1.54
C THR A 117 -3.76 -5.89 -2.82
N THR A 118 -2.43 -6.00 -2.79
CA THR A 118 -1.67 -6.57 -3.91
C THR A 118 -2.28 -7.92 -4.35
N PRO A 119 -2.80 -8.04 -5.59
CA PRO A 119 -3.54 -9.22 -6.04
C PRO A 119 -2.62 -10.40 -6.29
N THR A 120 -3.09 -11.62 -6.01
CA THR A 120 -2.33 -12.84 -6.33
C THR A 120 -2.41 -13.19 -7.83
N ASP A 121 -1.56 -14.11 -8.28
CA ASP A 121 -1.62 -14.68 -9.64
C ASP A 121 -2.99 -15.26 -9.97
N ASP A 122 -3.63 -15.90 -8.99
CA ASP A 122 -4.95 -16.49 -9.15
C ASP A 122 -6.05 -15.42 -9.17
N ASP A 123 -5.94 -14.36 -8.38
CA ASP A 123 -6.88 -13.24 -8.44
C ASP A 123 -6.85 -12.58 -9.83
N LEU A 124 -5.65 -12.30 -10.35
CA LEU A 124 -5.46 -11.73 -11.68
C LEU A 124 -5.97 -12.67 -12.79
N TYR A 125 -5.69 -13.97 -12.66
CA TYR A 125 -6.14 -14.96 -13.64
C TYR A 125 -7.67 -15.12 -13.63
N ASN A 126 -8.27 -15.24 -12.45
CA ASN A 126 -9.71 -15.41 -12.31
C ASN A 126 -10.47 -14.16 -12.73
N ALA A 127 -9.97 -12.95 -12.40
CA ALA A 127 -10.57 -11.69 -12.85
C ALA A 127 -10.62 -11.60 -14.38
N LEU A 128 -9.52 -11.98 -15.04
CA LEU A 128 -9.43 -11.99 -16.50
C LEU A 128 -10.32 -13.07 -17.14
N VAL A 129 -10.24 -14.32 -16.68
CA VAL A 129 -10.91 -15.47 -17.33
C VAL A 129 -12.41 -15.48 -17.05
N ASN A 130 -12.85 -15.20 -15.82
CA ASN A 130 -14.28 -15.16 -15.49
C ASN A 130 -15.02 -14.03 -16.21
N ASN A 131 -14.29 -13.03 -16.72
CA ASN A 131 -14.83 -11.91 -17.48
C ASN A 131 -14.20 -11.81 -18.88
N ILE A 132 -13.72 -12.91 -19.46
CA ILE A 132 -12.91 -12.91 -20.69
C ILE A 132 -13.56 -12.16 -21.85
N ASP A 133 -14.90 -12.17 -21.92
CA ASP A 133 -15.67 -11.44 -22.94
C ASP A 133 -15.50 -9.91 -22.82
N LYS A 134 -15.35 -9.37 -21.61
CA LYS A 134 -15.06 -7.94 -21.39
C LYS A 134 -13.66 -7.55 -21.84
N TYR A 135 -12.77 -8.53 -21.95
CA TYR A 135 -11.38 -8.37 -22.37
C TYR A 135 -11.16 -8.77 -23.83
N THR A 136 -12.19 -9.11 -24.59
CA THR A 136 -12.08 -9.57 -25.99
C THR A 136 -12.65 -8.49 -26.91
N PHE A 137 -11.87 -8.03 -27.88
CA PHE A 137 -12.35 -7.09 -28.91
C PHE A 137 -13.27 -7.81 -29.89
N GLY A 138 -14.15 -7.08 -30.59
CA GLY A 138 -15.19 -7.69 -31.44
C GLY A 138 -14.66 -8.48 -32.63
N ASP A 139 -13.42 -8.22 -33.06
CA ASP A 139 -12.71 -8.86 -34.16
C ASP A 139 -11.74 -9.97 -33.69
N GLU A 140 -11.78 -10.35 -32.40
CA GLU A 140 -10.86 -11.31 -31.81
C GLU A 140 -11.49 -12.69 -31.54
N THR A 141 -10.75 -13.74 -31.90
CA THR A 141 -11.07 -15.12 -31.52
C THR A 141 -10.25 -15.54 -30.32
N LYS A 142 -10.91 -16.09 -29.29
CA LYS A 142 -10.30 -16.57 -28.04
C LYS A 142 -9.54 -17.87 -28.26
N LEU A 143 -8.36 -17.97 -27.67
CA LEU A 143 -7.48 -19.12 -27.79
C LEU A 143 -7.14 -19.72 -26.42
N THR A 144 -7.04 -21.05 -26.40
CA THR A 144 -6.57 -21.84 -25.26
C THR A 144 -5.15 -22.33 -25.54
N LEU A 145 -4.26 -22.06 -24.59
CA LEU A 145 -2.88 -22.52 -24.59
C LEU A 145 -2.76 -23.75 -23.68
N SER A 146 -2.02 -24.77 -24.13
CA SER A 146 -1.78 -25.99 -23.35
C SER A 146 -0.34 -26.47 -23.55
N LEU A 147 0.22 -27.11 -22.53
CA LEU A 147 1.51 -27.79 -22.65
C LEU A 147 1.27 -29.21 -23.16
N GLN A 148 1.95 -29.63 -24.23
CA GLN A 148 1.78 -30.98 -24.77
C GLN A 148 2.17 -32.09 -23.80
N GLU A 149 3.20 -31.86 -22.97
CA GLU A 149 3.62 -32.82 -21.95
C GLU A 149 2.70 -32.83 -20.72
N GLN A 150 1.84 -31.82 -20.56
CA GLN A 150 0.90 -31.66 -19.44
C GLN A 150 -0.42 -31.02 -19.92
N PRO A 151 -1.25 -31.72 -20.72
CA PRO A 151 -2.45 -31.14 -21.34
C PRO A 151 -3.54 -30.73 -20.34
N SER A 152 -3.43 -31.16 -19.07
CA SER A 152 -4.28 -30.69 -17.97
C SER A 152 -3.96 -29.27 -17.50
N LEU A 153 -2.77 -28.74 -17.82
CA LEU A 153 -2.41 -27.35 -17.56
C LEU A 153 -2.73 -26.50 -18.79
N GLN A 154 -3.76 -25.68 -18.66
CA GLN A 154 -4.24 -24.79 -19.72
C GLN A 154 -4.42 -23.37 -19.20
N ILE A 155 -4.20 -22.39 -20.08
CA ILE A 155 -4.53 -20.98 -19.83
C ILE A 155 -5.33 -20.42 -21.00
N GLN A 156 -6.29 -19.53 -20.71
CA GLN A 156 -7.18 -18.92 -21.71
C GLN A 156 -6.86 -17.43 -21.91
N THR A 157 -5.57 -17.10 -22.00
CA THR A 157 -5.07 -15.71 -22.04
C THR A 157 -4.45 -15.35 -23.39
N ALA A 158 -4.98 -15.93 -24.48
CA ALA A 158 -4.50 -15.70 -25.85
C ALA A 158 -5.65 -15.41 -26.82
N TRP A 159 -5.33 -14.67 -27.88
CA TRP A 159 -6.28 -14.22 -28.90
C TRP A 159 -5.63 -14.22 -30.29
N ARG A 160 -6.46 -14.33 -31.34
CA ARG A 160 -6.09 -14.02 -32.74
C ARG A 160 -7.04 -13.00 -33.33
N PHE A 161 -6.55 -12.16 -34.24
CA PHE A 161 -7.35 -11.25 -35.06
C PHE A 161 -6.79 -11.15 -36.48
N PRO A 162 -7.64 -10.91 -37.49
CA PRO A 162 -7.19 -10.76 -38.87
C PRO A 162 -6.51 -9.40 -39.11
N VAL A 163 -5.52 -9.37 -40.00
CA VAL A 163 -4.73 -8.17 -40.35
C VAL A 163 -4.56 -8.10 -41.86
N ASP A 164 -4.76 -6.90 -42.41
CA ASP A 164 -4.50 -6.55 -43.79
C ASP A 164 -3.07 -5.97 -43.87
N THR A 165 -2.13 -6.77 -44.36
CA THR A 165 -0.71 -6.41 -44.39
C THR A 165 -0.38 -5.47 -45.55
N ASP A 166 -1.13 -5.51 -46.65
CA ASP A 166 -0.85 -4.77 -47.87
C ASP A 166 -1.80 -3.58 -48.13
N SER A 167 -2.73 -3.34 -47.19
CA SER A 167 -3.71 -2.24 -47.18
C SER A 167 -4.65 -2.25 -48.39
N ASN A 168 -4.97 -3.43 -48.92
CA ASN A 168 -5.87 -3.59 -50.06
C ASN A 168 -7.35 -3.71 -49.69
N GLY A 169 -7.67 -3.69 -48.39
CA GLY A 169 -9.02 -3.80 -47.85
C GLY A 169 -9.47 -5.23 -47.57
N LYS A 170 -8.60 -6.23 -47.75
CA LYS A 170 -8.84 -7.64 -47.41
C LYS A 170 -7.80 -8.15 -46.43
N PHE A 171 -8.22 -9.04 -45.54
CA PHE A 171 -7.32 -9.64 -44.56
C PHE A 171 -6.51 -10.77 -45.19
N ASP A 172 -5.18 -10.70 -45.08
CA ASP A 172 -4.25 -11.66 -45.69
C ASP A 172 -3.44 -12.45 -44.64
N SER A 173 -3.52 -12.05 -43.36
CA SER A 173 -2.81 -12.67 -42.25
C SER A 173 -3.61 -12.66 -40.95
N TYR A 174 -3.28 -13.58 -40.04
CA TYR A 174 -3.72 -13.56 -38.65
C TYR A 174 -2.57 -13.15 -37.75
N THR A 175 -2.81 -12.20 -36.86
CA THR A 175 -1.88 -11.90 -35.76
C THR A 175 -2.41 -12.54 -34.48
N LEU A 176 -1.58 -13.39 -33.89
CA LEU A 176 -1.81 -14.07 -32.62
C LEU A 176 -1.03 -13.37 -31.52
N TYR A 177 -1.62 -13.28 -30.33
CA TYR A 177 -0.88 -12.86 -29.15
C TYR A 177 -1.40 -13.50 -27.87
N GLY A 178 -0.53 -13.63 -26.88
CA GLY A 178 -0.88 -14.16 -25.55
C GLY A 178 -0.25 -13.34 -24.43
N ILE A 179 -0.97 -13.23 -23.31
CA ILE A 179 -0.54 -12.53 -22.10
C ILE A 179 -0.13 -13.56 -21.04
N TYR A 180 1.10 -13.46 -20.52
CA TYR A 180 1.70 -14.40 -19.58
C TYR A 180 2.23 -13.68 -18.34
N PHE A 181 1.71 -14.04 -17.15
CA PHE A 181 2.09 -13.38 -15.89
C PHE A 181 2.15 -14.31 -14.67
N LYS A 182 1.74 -15.59 -14.80
CA LYS A 182 1.79 -16.56 -13.70
C LYS A 182 3.22 -16.88 -13.29
N THR A 183 3.40 -17.26 -12.03
CA THR A 183 4.66 -17.70 -11.44
C THR A 183 4.56 -19.13 -10.89
N PRO A 184 5.69 -19.86 -10.77
CA PRO A 184 5.67 -21.20 -10.17
C PRO A 184 5.20 -21.17 -8.70
N PRO A 185 4.59 -22.26 -8.19
CA PRO A 185 4.18 -22.33 -6.78
C PRO A 185 5.38 -22.14 -5.83
N VAL A 186 5.17 -21.42 -4.72
CA VAL A 186 6.21 -21.12 -3.74
C VAL A 186 6.15 -22.09 -2.56
N LEU A 187 7.29 -22.71 -2.21
CA LEU A 187 7.48 -23.57 -1.05
C LEU A 187 8.70 -23.06 -0.26
N ASN A 188 8.51 -22.76 1.03
CA ASN A 188 9.55 -22.22 1.92
C ASN A 188 10.27 -20.97 1.36
N GLY A 189 9.53 -20.07 0.72
CA GLY A 189 10.08 -18.82 0.17
C GLY A 189 10.91 -18.98 -1.11
N GLN A 190 10.86 -20.14 -1.76
CA GLN A 190 11.46 -20.38 -3.08
C GLN A 190 10.47 -21.02 -4.05
N TYR A 191 10.69 -20.82 -5.35
CA TYR A 191 9.91 -21.50 -6.38
C TYR A 191 10.14 -23.02 -6.30
N SER A 192 9.06 -23.77 -6.22
CA SER A 192 9.06 -25.24 -6.14
C SER A 192 9.60 -25.93 -7.40
N ARG A 193 9.55 -25.24 -8.54
CA ARG A 193 10.04 -25.71 -9.85
C ARG A 193 10.51 -24.54 -10.73
N ALA A 194 11.21 -24.88 -11.81
CA ALA A 194 11.54 -23.93 -12.88
C ALA A 194 10.27 -23.48 -13.65
N ARG A 195 10.35 -22.29 -14.28
CA ARG A 195 9.27 -21.69 -15.06
C ARG A 195 8.98 -22.48 -16.33
N ASN A 196 7.71 -22.63 -16.69
CA ASN A 196 7.27 -23.25 -17.95
C ASN A 196 6.74 -22.22 -18.97
N ALA A 197 6.37 -22.69 -20.16
CA ALA A 197 5.92 -21.85 -21.28
C ALA A 197 4.52 -21.22 -21.13
N LEU A 198 3.78 -21.51 -20.05
CA LEU A 198 2.51 -20.86 -19.69
C LEU A 198 2.67 -19.77 -18.61
N GLU A 199 3.89 -19.62 -18.09
CA GLU A 199 4.23 -18.70 -17.01
C GLU A 199 5.07 -17.53 -17.56
N ALA A 200 5.19 -16.44 -16.79
CA ALA A 200 6.10 -15.35 -17.13
C ALA A 200 7.53 -15.90 -17.26
N ARG A 201 8.25 -15.54 -18.35
CA ARG A 201 9.56 -16.12 -18.67
C ARG A 201 10.59 -15.82 -17.60
N ASN A 202 10.68 -14.55 -17.22
CA ASN A 202 11.65 -14.05 -16.25
C ASN A 202 10.94 -13.19 -15.19
N PRO A 203 11.55 -12.98 -14.01
CA PRO A 203 11.13 -11.91 -13.11
C PRO A 203 11.35 -10.53 -13.76
N PRO A 204 10.79 -9.46 -13.18
CA PRO A 204 11.08 -8.07 -13.53
C PRO A 204 12.57 -7.78 -13.75
N VAL A 205 12.86 -6.88 -14.69
CA VAL A 205 14.24 -6.55 -15.06
C VAL A 205 14.93 -5.77 -13.94
N VAL A 206 16.12 -6.23 -13.56
CA VAL A 206 16.95 -5.52 -12.59
C VAL A 206 17.75 -4.42 -13.27
N LYS A 207 17.43 -3.16 -12.95
CA LYS A 207 18.26 -2.00 -13.31
C LYS A 207 19.46 -1.99 -12.36
N GLY A 208 20.67 -2.13 -12.90
CA GLY A 208 21.88 -2.47 -12.14
C GLY A 208 22.11 -1.64 -10.86
N THR A 209 22.68 -2.27 -9.84
CA THR A 209 22.99 -1.63 -8.56
C THR A 209 24.24 -0.76 -8.68
N LEU A 210 24.10 0.56 -8.48
CA LEU A 210 25.23 1.50 -8.46
C LEU A 210 26.09 1.41 -7.19
N ASN A 211 25.64 0.71 -6.15
CA ASN A 211 26.37 0.55 -4.88
C ASN A 211 26.15 -0.85 -4.28
N ALA A 212 27.22 -1.63 -4.15
CA ALA A 212 27.20 -3.01 -3.63
C ALA A 212 26.71 -3.11 -2.16
N ASN A 213 26.73 -2.01 -1.41
CA ASN A 213 26.26 -1.95 -0.02
C ASN A 213 24.74 -1.77 0.11
N CYS A 214 24.05 -1.45 -0.99
CA CYS A 214 22.60 -1.20 -1.01
C CYS A 214 21.74 -2.47 -1.12
N GLY A 215 22.33 -3.63 -0.86
CA GLY A 215 21.72 -4.94 -1.09
C GLY A 215 21.84 -5.40 -2.55
N SER A 216 21.90 -6.72 -2.73
CA SER A 216 22.09 -7.32 -4.05
C SER A 216 20.81 -7.23 -4.91
N THR A 217 20.99 -7.38 -6.23
CA THR A 217 19.96 -7.50 -7.28
C THR A 217 18.99 -8.68 -7.10
N ASN A 218 19.02 -9.39 -5.97
CA ASN A 218 18.27 -10.61 -5.76
C ASN A 218 16.79 -10.30 -5.52
N THR A 219 15.93 -10.88 -6.35
CA THR A 219 14.48 -10.81 -6.23
C THR A 219 14.03 -11.65 -5.04
N SER A 220 13.36 -11.03 -4.07
CA SER A 220 12.70 -11.75 -2.97
C SER A 220 11.20 -11.83 -3.23
N LEU A 221 10.60 -13.01 -3.02
CA LEU A 221 9.17 -13.21 -3.22
C LEU A 221 8.34 -12.45 -2.18
N VAL A 222 7.25 -11.81 -2.61
CA VAL A 222 6.30 -11.16 -1.70
C VAL A 222 5.18 -12.16 -1.38
N GLY A 223 5.39 -12.97 -0.34
CA GLY A 223 4.49 -14.05 0.02
C GLY A 223 4.27 -15.05 -1.12
N ASN A 224 3.02 -15.50 -1.31
CA ASN A 224 2.61 -16.37 -2.42
C ASN A 224 1.86 -15.62 -3.54
N THR A 225 2.11 -14.31 -3.68
CA THR A 225 1.32 -13.45 -4.59
C THR A 225 1.79 -13.50 -6.05
N GLY A 226 2.99 -14.04 -6.31
CA GLY A 226 3.65 -13.97 -7.61
C GLY A 226 4.28 -12.60 -7.94
N TRP A 227 4.24 -11.65 -7.00
CA TRP A 227 5.00 -10.41 -7.06
C TRP A 227 6.38 -10.60 -6.43
N VAL A 228 7.37 -9.88 -6.95
CA VAL A 228 8.73 -9.87 -6.40
C VAL A 228 9.08 -8.48 -5.89
N ARG A 229 9.89 -8.42 -4.85
CA ARG A 229 10.48 -7.17 -4.40
C ARG A 229 11.79 -6.94 -5.13
N GLN A 230 11.94 -5.72 -5.65
CA GLN A 230 13.16 -5.24 -6.27
C GLN A 230 13.21 -3.72 -6.13
N ASP A 231 14.35 -3.14 -5.73
CA ASP A 231 14.51 -1.67 -5.63
C ASP A 231 13.50 -0.96 -4.70
N ASN A 232 13.06 -1.65 -3.63
CA ASN A 232 11.97 -1.23 -2.73
C ASN A 232 10.61 -1.06 -3.42
N GLU A 233 10.41 -1.76 -4.52
CA GLU A 233 9.15 -1.83 -5.25
C GLU A 233 8.65 -3.26 -5.27
N ILE A 234 7.33 -3.40 -5.26
CA ILE A 234 6.66 -4.66 -5.53
C ILE A 234 6.42 -4.68 -7.04
N LYS A 235 7.17 -5.53 -7.75
CA LYS A 235 7.14 -5.60 -9.21
C LYS A 235 6.53 -6.90 -9.69
N LYS A 236 5.82 -6.80 -10.81
CA LYS A 236 5.32 -7.95 -11.54
C LYS A 236 5.55 -7.77 -13.03
N ALA A 237 6.12 -8.80 -13.64
CA ALA A 237 6.37 -8.83 -15.07
C ALA A 237 5.16 -9.42 -15.81
N PHE A 238 4.68 -8.70 -16.81
CA PHE A 238 3.69 -9.15 -17.78
C PHE A 238 4.38 -9.31 -19.12
N PHE A 239 4.26 -10.50 -19.73
CA PHE A 239 4.81 -10.76 -21.06
C PHE A 239 3.67 -10.83 -22.07
N VAL A 240 3.85 -10.16 -23.20
CA VAL A 240 3.01 -10.29 -24.39
C VAL A 240 3.89 -10.85 -25.50
N TYR A 241 3.55 -12.06 -25.97
CA TYR A 241 4.17 -12.65 -27.14
C TYR A 241 3.27 -12.44 -28.34
N THR A 242 3.85 -12.05 -29.46
CA THR A 242 3.13 -11.88 -30.73
C THR A 242 3.68 -12.80 -31.80
N ALA A 243 2.81 -13.28 -32.67
CA ALA A 243 3.17 -14.07 -33.84
C ALA A 243 2.22 -13.77 -35.00
N THR A 244 2.73 -13.67 -36.21
CA THR A 244 1.89 -13.52 -37.41
C THR A 244 1.87 -14.84 -38.20
N ALA A 245 0.69 -15.27 -38.62
CA ALA A 245 0.45 -16.44 -39.46
C ALA A 245 -0.27 -16.03 -40.74
N ARG A 246 0.02 -16.70 -41.85
CA ARG A 246 -0.60 -16.39 -43.16
C ARG A 246 -1.90 -17.12 -43.33
N ILE A 247 -2.85 -16.47 -44.00
CA ILE A 247 -4.09 -17.10 -44.43
C ILE A 247 -3.80 -17.89 -45.71
N THR A 248 -4.03 -19.20 -45.64
CA THR A 248 -3.87 -20.13 -46.77
C THR A 248 -5.20 -20.60 -47.33
N ASP A 249 -6.25 -20.55 -46.52
CA ASP A 249 -7.62 -20.87 -46.89
C ASP A 249 -8.54 -19.76 -46.34
N PRO A 250 -9.06 -18.86 -47.19
CA PRO A 250 -9.89 -17.75 -46.72
C PRO A 250 -11.26 -18.27 -46.23
N PRO A 251 -11.68 -17.93 -44.99
CA PRO A 251 -12.96 -18.40 -44.45
C PRO A 251 -14.18 -17.69 -45.07
N ASP A 252 -13.99 -16.50 -45.65
CA ASP A 252 -15.05 -15.68 -46.23
C ASP A 252 -14.51 -14.77 -47.37
N THR A 253 -15.34 -13.84 -47.86
CA THR A 253 -15.02 -12.92 -48.96
C THR A 253 -14.13 -11.74 -48.58
N ASP A 254 -14.02 -11.44 -47.29
CA ASP A 254 -13.25 -10.33 -46.72
C ASP A 254 -11.79 -10.75 -46.44
N HIS A 255 -11.50 -12.05 -46.52
CA HIS A 255 -10.17 -12.62 -46.43
C HIS A 255 -9.63 -13.01 -47.80
N GLU A 256 -8.31 -13.03 -47.94
CA GLU A 256 -7.64 -13.54 -49.12
C GLU A 256 -6.40 -14.36 -48.79
N VAL A 257 -5.95 -15.14 -49.77
CA VAL A 257 -4.69 -15.86 -49.65
C VAL A 257 -3.56 -14.87 -49.72
N TYR A 258 -2.65 -14.92 -48.75
CA TYR A 258 -1.47 -14.06 -48.73
C TYR A 258 -0.66 -14.15 -50.04
N ASN A 259 -0.69 -13.08 -50.84
CA ASN A 259 -0.08 -13.05 -52.18
C ASN A 259 1.20 -12.18 -52.23
N GLY A 260 1.65 -11.65 -51.08
CA GLY A 260 2.81 -10.78 -50.98
C GLY A 260 4.14 -11.47 -51.29
N LYS A 261 4.97 -10.86 -52.15
CA LYS A 261 6.38 -11.23 -52.39
C LYS A 261 7.33 -10.76 -51.27
N ILE A 262 6.87 -10.65 -50.03
CA ILE A 262 7.77 -10.21 -48.94
C ILE A 262 8.48 -11.44 -48.35
N ALA A 263 9.53 -11.88 -49.06
CA ALA A 263 10.43 -12.92 -48.58
C ALA A 263 11.20 -12.40 -47.35
N GLY A 264 10.77 -12.81 -46.15
CA GLY A 264 11.54 -12.69 -44.91
C GLY A 264 10.93 -11.84 -43.79
N SER A 265 9.86 -11.05 -44.00
CA SER A 265 9.35 -10.11 -42.97
C SER A 265 8.16 -10.61 -42.14
N LEU A 266 7.44 -11.65 -42.56
CA LEU A 266 6.28 -12.21 -41.82
C LEU A 266 6.65 -13.29 -40.78
N GLY A 267 7.95 -13.51 -40.57
CA GLY A 267 8.46 -14.51 -39.64
C GLY A 267 8.80 -13.98 -38.25
N GLY A 268 8.80 -12.66 -38.06
CA GLY A 268 9.23 -12.02 -36.82
C GLY A 268 8.17 -12.16 -35.72
N ALA A 269 8.59 -12.69 -34.58
CA ALA A 269 7.79 -12.69 -33.36
C ALA A 269 8.43 -11.74 -32.37
N VAL A 270 7.60 -11.04 -31.61
CA VAL A 270 8.07 -10.04 -30.66
C VAL A 270 7.69 -10.49 -29.26
N GLU A 271 8.66 -10.41 -28.37
CA GLU A 271 8.44 -10.49 -26.93
C GLU A 271 8.42 -9.06 -26.40
N TYR A 272 7.28 -8.69 -25.84
CA TYR A 272 7.09 -7.44 -25.13
C TYR A 272 6.97 -7.75 -23.63
N GLN A 273 7.80 -7.12 -22.81
CA GLN A 273 7.74 -7.20 -21.36
C GLN A 273 7.31 -5.85 -20.80
N GLN A 274 6.29 -5.86 -19.93
CA GLN A 274 5.88 -4.72 -19.14
C GLN A 274 6.04 -5.04 -17.65
N ASP A 275 6.90 -4.30 -16.98
CA ASP A 275 7.06 -4.41 -15.53
C ASP A 275 6.14 -3.40 -14.84
N ARG A 276 5.12 -3.93 -14.16
CA ARG A 276 4.19 -3.15 -13.35
C ARG A 276 4.74 -3.02 -11.94
N VAL A 277 4.67 -1.80 -11.43
CA VAL A 277 5.21 -1.42 -10.13
C VAL A 277 4.05 -1.09 -9.19
N GLN A 278 4.13 -1.59 -7.96
CA GLN A 278 3.40 -1.08 -6.82
C GLN A 278 4.38 -0.62 -5.76
N THR A 279 4.09 0.54 -5.18
CA THR A 279 4.89 1.19 -4.15
C THR A 279 4.05 1.23 -2.88
N PRO A 280 4.48 0.60 -1.78
CA PRO A 280 3.82 0.75 -0.49
C PRO A 280 3.73 2.23 -0.06
N THR A 281 2.57 2.66 0.42
CA THR A 281 2.31 4.08 0.80
C THR A 281 3.10 4.49 2.05
N ASN A 282 3.60 3.54 2.84
CA ASN A 282 4.57 3.79 3.92
C ASN A 282 5.98 4.19 3.41
N ASN A 283 6.17 4.26 2.09
CA ASN A 283 7.32 4.92 1.48
C ASN A 283 7.21 6.47 1.53
N ASN A 284 6.03 7.02 1.83
CA ASN A 284 5.85 8.45 2.07
C ASN A 284 6.06 8.77 3.56
N ALA A 285 6.67 9.92 3.83
CA ALA A 285 6.83 10.48 5.16
C ALA A 285 5.52 10.98 5.76
N VAL A 286 4.63 11.50 4.92
CA VAL A 286 3.32 12.00 5.35
C VAL A 286 2.25 11.49 4.38
N VAL A 287 1.14 10.98 4.93
CA VAL A 287 -0.01 10.44 4.20
C VAL A 287 -1.28 10.95 4.87
N TYR A 288 -2.10 11.74 4.20
CA TYR A 288 -3.31 12.33 4.78
C TYR A 288 -4.53 11.99 3.95
N ASP A 289 -5.64 11.58 4.59
CA ASP A 289 -6.94 11.46 3.94
C ASP A 289 -7.60 12.83 3.74
N ASP A 290 -7.27 13.75 4.64
CA ASP A 290 -7.86 15.08 4.76
C ASP A 290 -6.84 16.19 4.50
N ASP A 291 -7.25 17.44 4.65
CA ASP A 291 -6.37 18.59 4.45
C ASP A 291 -5.13 18.52 5.33
N LEU A 292 -3.96 18.67 4.71
CA LEU A 292 -2.66 18.65 5.37
C LEU A 292 -2.15 20.08 5.53
N GLU A 293 -2.07 20.55 6.77
CA GLU A 293 -1.36 21.79 7.10
C GLU A 293 0.07 21.52 7.59
N LEU A 294 1.04 22.12 6.91
CA LEU A 294 2.45 22.13 7.28
C LEU A 294 2.87 23.50 7.81
N ASN A 295 3.51 23.52 8.97
CA ASN A 295 3.95 24.75 9.65
C ASN A 295 5.48 24.82 9.79
N SER A 296 5.98 25.96 10.29
CA SER A 296 7.39 26.34 10.33
C SER A 296 8.32 25.52 11.24
N SER A 297 7.80 24.63 12.08
CA SER A 297 8.63 23.80 12.97
C SER A 297 8.97 22.44 12.36
N THR A 298 8.79 22.28 11.05
CA THR A 298 8.83 20.99 10.36
C THR A 298 9.90 20.99 9.28
N ASN A 299 11.07 20.41 9.57
CA ASN A 299 11.97 19.92 8.51
C ASN A 299 11.46 18.54 8.10
N LEU A 300 11.20 18.34 6.81
CA LEU A 300 10.63 17.07 6.33
C LEU A 300 11.40 16.56 5.11
N ASN A 301 11.93 15.35 5.22
CA ASN A 301 12.47 14.58 4.10
C ASN A 301 11.48 13.48 3.68
N GLY A 302 11.57 13.04 2.42
CA GLY A 302 10.74 11.95 1.90
C GLY A 302 9.44 12.42 1.23
N GLY A 303 8.61 11.47 0.83
CA GLY A 303 7.38 11.74 0.07
C GLY A 303 6.25 12.30 0.92
N VAL A 304 5.37 13.10 0.32
CA VAL A 304 4.17 13.62 0.97
C VAL A 304 2.97 13.27 0.10
N PHE A 305 1.93 12.73 0.72
CA PHE A 305 0.68 12.40 0.07
C PHE A 305 -0.48 12.99 0.86
N THR A 306 -1.40 13.68 0.20
CA THR A 306 -2.71 14.01 0.75
C THR A 306 -3.79 13.77 -0.30
N ASN A 307 -4.89 13.13 0.09
CA ASN A 307 -6.11 13.03 -0.72
C ASN A 307 -6.82 14.38 -0.87
N SER A 308 -6.48 15.35 -0.04
CA SER A 308 -7.15 16.65 0.04
C SER A 308 -6.16 17.77 -0.24
N ASN A 309 -6.32 18.94 0.37
CA ASN A 309 -5.45 20.09 0.10
C ASN A 309 -4.14 20.01 0.90
N LEU A 310 -3.09 20.64 0.37
CA LEU A 310 -1.86 20.93 1.09
C LEU A 310 -1.79 22.44 1.39
N LEU A 311 -1.84 22.78 2.67
CA LEU A 311 -1.79 24.14 3.21
C LEU A 311 -0.41 24.39 3.81
N ALA A 312 0.35 25.30 3.21
CA ALA A 312 1.67 25.68 3.72
C ALA A 312 1.57 26.91 4.61
N ALA A 313 1.37 26.69 5.92
CA ALA A 313 1.30 27.72 6.96
C ALA A 313 2.67 28.24 7.43
N GLY A 314 3.77 27.60 7.03
CA GLY A 314 5.13 28.10 7.25
C GLY A 314 5.45 29.34 6.41
N SER A 315 6.68 29.82 6.44
CA SER A 315 7.24 30.78 5.49
C SER A 315 8.30 30.10 4.63
N VAL A 316 8.61 30.70 3.48
CA VAL A 316 9.65 30.17 2.55
C VAL A 316 11.00 29.98 3.24
N SER A 317 11.32 30.80 4.26
CA SER A 317 12.58 30.74 5.00
C SER A 317 12.61 29.71 6.14
N ASN A 318 11.45 29.21 6.59
CA ASN A 318 11.37 28.36 7.79
C ASN A 318 10.70 26.99 7.56
N LEU A 319 10.01 26.77 6.44
CA LEU A 319 9.47 25.48 6.04
C LEU A 319 10.21 25.00 4.80
N LYS A 320 10.96 23.90 4.93
CA LYS A 320 11.73 23.31 3.85
C LYS A 320 11.42 21.82 3.70
N LEU A 321 11.11 21.43 2.46
CA LEU A 321 10.84 20.05 2.05
C LEU A 321 12.05 19.50 1.30
N TYR A 322 12.74 18.55 1.91
CA TYR A 322 13.99 17.96 1.44
C TYR A 322 13.73 16.76 0.51
N GLN A 323 14.77 16.32 -0.20
CA GLN A 323 14.78 14.98 -0.81
C GLN A 323 14.81 13.90 0.29
N VAL A 324 14.61 12.63 -0.08
CA VAL A 324 14.49 11.53 0.90
C VAL A 324 15.73 11.34 1.78
N SER A 325 16.94 11.53 1.23
CA SER A 325 18.21 11.47 1.95
C SER A 325 19.31 12.15 1.12
N SER A 326 20.58 11.98 1.49
CA SER A 326 21.76 12.45 0.73
C SER A 326 21.98 11.65 -0.57
N GLU A 327 22.73 12.21 -1.52
CA GLU A 327 23.04 11.63 -2.83
C GLU A 327 23.68 10.23 -2.76
N ALA A 328 24.49 10.01 -1.72
CA ALA A 328 25.15 8.74 -1.43
C ALA A 328 24.17 7.63 -0.95
N SER A 329 22.95 7.99 -0.58
CA SER A 329 21.91 7.03 -0.17
C SER A 329 21.52 6.10 -1.33
N CYS A 330 21.21 4.86 -0.96
CA CYS A 330 20.61 3.86 -1.84
C CYS A 330 19.27 4.31 -2.41
N PHE A 331 18.55 5.14 -1.64
CA PHE A 331 17.17 5.52 -1.93
C PHE A 331 17.02 6.93 -2.48
N TYR A 332 18.12 7.65 -2.71
CA TYR A 332 18.10 8.94 -3.37
C TYR A 332 17.63 8.81 -4.83
N LYS A 333 16.31 8.84 -5.01
CA LYS A 333 15.56 8.67 -6.25
C LYS A 333 14.39 9.67 -6.23
N PRO A 334 14.01 10.27 -7.38
CA PRO A 334 13.00 11.33 -7.42
C PRO A 334 11.64 10.86 -6.88
N LYS A 335 11.26 9.62 -7.18
CA LYS A 335 10.00 9.01 -6.72
C LYS A 335 9.82 8.98 -5.19
N ASN A 336 10.91 8.82 -4.43
CA ASN A 336 10.85 8.61 -2.97
C ASN A 336 10.60 9.90 -2.19
N ALA A 337 10.49 11.03 -2.90
CA ALA A 337 10.23 12.30 -2.26
C ALA A 337 9.17 13.15 -2.98
N LYS A 338 8.40 12.56 -3.90
CA LYS A 338 7.28 13.22 -4.58
C LYS A 338 6.25 13.75 -3.59
N ILE A 339 5.64 14.88 -3.93
CA ILE A 339 4.53 15.49 -3.20
C ILE A 339 3.28 15.31 -4.06
N ILE A 340 2.31 14.55 -3.58
CA ILE A 340 1.09 14.17 -4.29
C ILE A 340 -0.11 14.78 -3.55
N VAL A 341 -0.87 15.62 -4.24
CA VAL A 341 -1.99 16.37 -3.68
C VAL A 341 -3.25 16.10 -4.51
N GLY A 342 -4.21 15.40 -3.90
CA GLY A 342 -5.51 15.08 -4.48
C GLY A 342 -6.40 16.32 -4.64
N GLY A 343 -6.31 17.25 -3.70
CA GLY A 343 -6.99 18.56 -3.72
C GLY A 343 -6.14 19.64 -4.38
N ASN A 344 -5.93 20.75 -3.65
CA ASN A 344 -5.29 21.97 -4.11
C ASN A 344 -4.12 22.37 -3.22
N LEU A 345 -3.27 23.28 -3.71
CA LEU A 345 -2.22 23.94 -2.95
C LEU A 345 -2.69 25.33 -2.51
N ALA A 346 -2.53 25.63 -1.23
CA ALA A 346 -2.77 26.96 -0.67
C ALA A 346 -1.62 27.40 0.27
N LEU A 347 -1.45 28.71 0.43
CA LEU A 347 -0.32 29.32 1.15
C LEU A 347 -0.76 30.01 2.43
N GLY A 348 -1.02 29.23 3.47
CA GLY A 348 -1.41 29.74 4.79
C GLY A 348 -2.05 28.65 5.63
N LYS A 349 -2.69 29.05 6.73
CA LYS A 349 -3.43 28.15 7.64
C LYS A 349 -4.87 27.97 7.22
N PHE A 350 -5.54 26.99 7.84
CA PHE A 350 -7.00 26.80 7.75
C PHE A 350 -7.84 28.05 8.09
N THR A 351 -7.29 28.95 8.90
CA THR A 351 -7.99 30.13 9.41
C THR A 351 -7.65 31.42 8.66
N ASP A 352 -6.70 31.36 7.71
CA ASP A 352 -6.19 32.55 7.05
C ASP A 352 -7.04 32.95 5.83
N ALA A 353 -7.61 34.15 5.91
CA ALA A 353 -8.42 34.76 4.83
C ALA A 353 -7.56 35.34 3.67
N SER A 354 -6.24 35.24 3.75
CA SER A 354 -5.29 35.70 2.73
C SER A 354 -4.04 34.82 2.73
N ASP A 355 -3.24 34.87 1.67
CA ASP A 355 -1.98 34.13 1.61
C ASP A 355 -0.98 34.71 2.62
N THR A 356 -0.63 33.95 3.65
CA THR A 356 0.30 34.33 4.74
C THR A 356 1.54 33.44 4.78
N GLY A 357 1.53 32.32 4.06
CA GLY A 357 2.53 31.27 4.20
C GLY A 357 3.37 30.97 2.95
N GLY A 358 4.13 29.88 3.01
CA GLY A 358 5.05 29.44 1.96
C GLY A 358 5.97 28.31 2.41
N ALA A 359 6.64 27.68 1.44
CA ALA A 359 7.63 26.64 1.69
C ALA A 359 8.71 26.63 0.59
N THR A 360 9.93 26.25 0.96
CA THR A 360 10.99 25.89 0.01
C THR A 360 10.93 24.39 -0.28
N VAL A 361 11.06 24.00 -1.55
CA VAL A 361 11.03 22.60 -2.00
C VAL A 361 12.32 22.28 -2.74
N ASP A 362 13.09 21.32 -2.25
CA ASP A 362 14.27 20.83 -2.96
C ASP A 362 13.83 19.95 -4.15
N LEU A 363 14.41 20.19 -5.32
CA LEU A 363 14.16 19.50 -6.58
C LEU A 363 15.30 18.53 -6.90
N TYR A 364 14.95 17.35 -7.40
CA TYR A 364 15.90 16.30 -7.72
C TYR A 364 16.68 16.62 -8.99
N ASN A 365 18.02 16.72 -8.88
CA ASN A 365 18.90 17.08 -9.99
C ASN A 365 19.81 15.93 -10.48
N GLY A 366 19.50 14.68 -10.08
CA GLY A 366 20.38 13.53 -10.31
C GLY A 366 21.35 13.29 -9.14
N LYS A 367 22.23 12.29 -9.26
CA LYS A 367 23.18 11.86 -8.20
C LYS A 367 24.53 12.59 -8.21
N ILE A 368 24.75 13.49 -9.16
CA ILE A 368 26.06 14.16 -9.37
C ILE A 368 25.97 15.63 -9.01
N ASP A 369 24.82 16.24 -9.33
CA ASP A 369 24.59 17.66 -9.15
C ASP A 369 23.78 17.88 -7.87
N ASN A 370 24.15 18.92 -7.11
CA ASN A 370 23.39 19.34 -5.94
C ASN A 370 21.92 19.64 -6.31
N VAL A 371 21.04 19.49 -5.31
CA VAL A 371 19.62 19.87 -5.44
C VAL A 371 19.46 21.33 -5.85
N THR A 372 18.46 21.59 -6.68
CA THR A 372 17.96 22.95 -6.94
C THR A 372 16.73 23.20 -6.05
N THR A 373 16.30 24.45 -5.90
CA THR A 373 15.18 24.80 -5.01
C THR A 373 14.06 25.49 -5.76
N GLY A 374 12.82 25.07 -5.55
CA GLY A 374 11.60 25.77 -5.93
C GLY A 374 10.92 26.41 -4.71
N THR A 375 10.09 27.43 -4.94
CA THR A 375 9.17 27.97 -3.93
C THR A 375 7.79 27.41 -4.17
N LEU A 376 7.10 26.92 -3.14
CA LEU A 376 5.76 26.37 -3.27
C LEU A 376 4.78 27.46 -3.77
N THR A 377 4.04 27.15 -4.84
CA THR A 377 3.07 28.05 -5.48
C THR A 377 1.66 27.47 -5.35
N LYS A 378 0.68 28.31 -5.05
CA LYS A 378 -0.74 27.89 -4.98
C LYS A 378 -1.30 27.46 -6.34
N SER A 379 -2.17 26.46 -6.32
CA SER A 379 -2.82 25.93 -7.53
C SER A 379 -4.17 26.58 -7.83
N VAL A 380 -4.75 27.28 -6.85
CA VAL A 380 -6.00 28.04 -6.94
C VAL A 380 -5.80 29.47 -6.46
N THR A 381 -6.64 30.39 -6.90
CA THR A 381 -6.52 31.82 -6.57
C THR A 381 -7.17 32.20 -5.23
N ASN A 382 -8.12 31.38 -4.76
CA ASN A 382 -8.84 31.54 -3.50
C ASN A 382 -7.91 31.57 -2.27
N SER A 383 -8.42 32.07 -1.15
CA SER A 383 -7.70 32.08 0.13
C SER A 383 -7.48 30.66 0.68
N PRO A 384 -6.51 30.45 1.58
CA PRO A 384 -6.34 29.18 2.28
C PRO A 384 -7.61 28.71 3.02
N GLN A 385 -8.28 29.63 3.73
CA GLN A 385 -9.54 29.35 4.43
C GLN A 385 -10.67 28.90 3.49
N ASP A 386 -10.81 29.52 2.32
CA ASP A 386 -11.85 29.19 1.34
C ASP A 386 -11.57 27.87 0.60
N THR A 387 -10.29 27.55 0.43
CA THR A 387 -9.82 26.34 -0.26
C THR A 387 -9.97 25.10 0.60
N ALA A 388 -9.82 25.23 1.91
CA ALA A 388 -9.97 24.15 2.87
C ALA A 388 -11.34 23.46 2.79
N TYR A 389 -11.39 22.20 3.19
CA TYR A 389 -12.56 21.35 3.05
C TYR A 389 -13.45 21.32 4.29
N ASN A 390 -14.76 21.37 4.03
CA ASN A 390 -15.82 21.22 5.01
C ASN A 390 -16.20 19.73 5.14
N ASN A 391 -15.57 19.05 6.10
CA ASN A 391 -15.76 17.62 6.31
C ASN A 391 -17.19 17.23 6.70
N LEU A 392 -17.86 18.06 7.50
CA LEU A 392 -19.24 17.81 7.89
C LEU A 392 -20.17 17.82 6.67
N ALA A 393 -20.01 18.81 5.78
CA ALA A 393 -20.78 18.86 4.54
C ALA A 393 -20.50 17.63 3.65
N TYR A 394 -19.23 17.25 3.52
CA TYR A 394 -18.87 16.04 2.77
C TYR A 394 -19.51 14.77 3.33
N VAL A 395 -19.40 14.54 4.65
CA VAL A 395 -19.99 13.36 5.31
C VAL A 395 -21.51 13.35 5.15
N ARG A 396 -22.18 14.49 5.32
CA ARG A 396 -23.64 14.61 5.13
C ARG A 396 -24.06 14.29 3.70
N ARG A 397 -23.32 14.74 2.68
CA ARG A 397 -23.56 14.36 1.28
C ARG A 397 -23.44 12.85 1.08
N ILE A 398 -22.43 12.21 1.67
CA ILE A 398 -22.28 10.74 1.64
C ILE A 398 -23.47 10.04 2.31
N ASN A 399 -23.87 10.45 3.52
CA ASN A 399 -25.04 9.89 4.21
C ASN A 399 -26.31 10.03 3.35
N LYS A 400 -26.54 11.20 2.74
CA LYS A 400 -27.69 11.45 1.87
C LYS A 400 -27.69 10.61 0.60
N LEU A 401 -26.54 10.34 -0.01
CA LEU A 401 -26.41 9.42 -1.15
C LEU A 401 -26.78 7.98 -0.77
N ILE A 402 -26.32 7.54 0.40
CA ILE A 402 -26.62 6.20 0.92
C ILE A 402 -28.10 6.06 1.23
N GLU A 403 -28.68 7.03 1.96
CA GLU A 403 -30.12 7.09 2.25
C GLU A 403 -30.95 7.07 0.98
N ALA A 404 -30.57 7.87 -0.04
CA ALA A 404 -31.27 7.90 -1.32
C ALA A 404 -31.25 6.54 -2.02
N GLN A 405 -30.12 5.82 -1.99
CA GLN A 405 -30.00 4.48 -2.61
C GLN A 405 -30.81 3.43 -1.84
N ILE A 406 -30.77 3.46 -0.50
CA ILE A 406 -31.54 2.55 0.34
C ILE A 406 -33.05 2.79 0.17
N ALA A 407 -33.47 4.05 0.05
CA ALA A 407 -34.87 4.42 -0.20
C ALA A 407 -35.34 4.01 -1.60
N ALA A 408 -34.48 4.15 -2.62
CA ALA A 408 -34.78 3.74 -3.98
C ALA A 408 -34.81 2.20 -4.14
N ASP A 409 -34.01 1.47 -3.38
CA ASP A 409 -33.96 0.01 -3.37
C ASP A 409 -33.66 -0.53 -1.97
N SER A 410 -34.71 -0.95 -1.26
CA SER A 410 -34.59 -1.54 0.07
C SER A 410 -33.97 -2.95 0.05
N THR A 411 -33.99 -3.63 -1.10
CA THR A 411 -33.50 -5.02 -1.26
C THR A 411 -32.02 -5.11 -1.62
N GLY A 412 -31.46 -4.07 -2.24
CA GLY A 412 -30.10 -4.07 -2.79
C GLY A 412 -29.95 -4.83 -4.11
N ALA A 413 -31.06 -5.23 -4.75
CA ALA A 413 -31.06 -5.88 -6.05
C ALA A 413 -30.42 -5.01 -7.16
N ASN A 414 -30.52 -3.69 -7.05
CA ASN A 414 -29.96 -2.70 -7.97
C ASN A 414 -28.63 -2.11 -7.49
N ASP A 415 -28.05 -2.62 -6.40
CA ASP A 415 -26.74 -2.19 -5.95
C ASP A 415 -25.64 -2.59 -6.96
N PRO A 416 -24.57 -1.79 -7.07
CA PRO A 416 -23.40 -2.11 -7.87
C PRO A 416 -22.82 -3.49 -7.54
N THR A 417 -22.26 -4.18 -8.53
CA THR A 417 -21.60 -5.48 -8.33
C THR A 417 -20.47 -5.39 -7.28
N GLU A 418 -19.75 -4.27 -7.25
CA GLU A 418 -18.71 -3.98 -6.25
C GLU A 418 -19.25 -4.04 -4.81
N VAL A 419 -20.44 -3.48 -4.56
CA VAL A 419 -21.10 -3.46 -3.24
C VAL A 419 -21.56 -4.86 -2.84
N LYS A 420 -22.18 -5.59 -3.78
CA LYS A 420 -22.64 -6.98 -3.56
C LYS A 420 -21.49 -7.93 -3.26
N ASN A 421 -20.40 -7.83 -4.02
CA ASN A 421 -19.19 -8.62 -3.79
C ASN A 421 -18.55 -8.27 -2.44
N GLY A 422 -18.47 -6.99 -2.09
CA GLY A 422 -17.98 -6.56 -0.79
C GLY A 422 -18.80 -7.12 0.37
N LEU A 423 -20.13 -7.16 0.23
CA LEU A 423 -21.03 -7.77 1.22
C LEU A 423 -20.79 -9.28 1.35
N ALA A 424 -20.71 -10.00 0.22
CA ALA A 424 -20.44 -11.43 0.20
C ALA A 424 -19.08 -11.78 0.82
N LEU A 425 -18.03 -11.03 0.47
CA LEU A 425 -16.69 -11.18 1.05
C LEU A 425 -16.71 -10.93 2.56
N LYS A 426 -17.44 -9.91 3.03
CA LYS A 426 -17.58 -9.63 4.46
C LYS A 426 -18.29 -10.77 5.18
N GLN A 427 -19.33 -11.34 4.59
CA GLN A 427 -20.03 -12.50 5.14
C GLN A 427 -19.10 -13.72 5.27
N THR A 428 -18.36 -14.03 4.20
CA THR A 428 -17.37 -15.12 4.20
C THR A 428 -16.27 -14.89 5.24
N ALA A 429 -15.76 -13.66 5.36
CA ALA A 429 -14.70 -13.32 6.29
C ALA A 429 -15.14 -13.46 7.76
N LEU A 430 -16.41 -13.14 8.07
CA LEU A 430 -16.96 -13.27 9.42
C LEU A 430 -17.42 -14.69 9.76
N GLY A 431 -17.67 -15.53 8.76
CA GLY A 431 -18.10 -16.92 8.97
C GLY A 431 -19.51 -17.06 9.55
N ILE A 432 -20.36 -16.05 9.37
CA ILE A 432 -21.75 -16.04 9.88
C ILE A 432 -22.76 -15.88 8.74
N THR A 433 -24.02 -16.22 9.01
CA THR A 433 -25.15 -15.88 8.13
C THR A 433 -25.73 -14.53 8.54
N PHE A 434 -25.80 -13.59 7.61
CA PHE A 434 -26.35 -12.27 7.90
C PHE A 434 -27.87 -12.31 8.05
N ASN A 435 -28.35 -11.74 9.16
CA ASN A 435 -29.75 -11.37 9.35
C ASN A 435 -30.03 -9.97 8.76
N ASN A 436 -31.29 -9.50 8.81
CA ASN A 436 -31.69 -8.20 8.26
C ASN A 436 -30.90 -7.01 8.85
N THR A 437 -30.53 -7.07 10.13
CA THR A 437 -29.76 -6.00 10.79
C THR A 437 -28.33 -5.98 10.28
N GLU A 438 -27.68 -7.14 10.19
CA GLU A 438 -26.31 -7.28 9.68
C GLU A 438 -26.22 -6.92 8.21
N THR A 439 -27.18 -7.39 7.40
CA THR A 439 -27.28 -7.02 5.98
C THR A 439 -27.39 -5.52 5.82
N THR A 440 -28.26 -4.85 6.58
CA THR A 440 -28.42 -3.39 6.49
C THR A 440 -27.14 -2.65 6.88
N LYS A 441 -26.54 -3.02 8.02
CA LYS A 441 -25.29 -2.42 8.52
C LYS A 441 -24.14 -2.56 7.52
N TYR A 442 -23.87 -3.79 7.07
CA TYR A 442 -22.73 -4.05 6.18
C TYR A 442 -22.99 -3.54 4.76
N ARG A 443 -24.24 -3.56 4.28
CA ARG A 443 -24.62 -2.90 3.01
C ARG A 443 -24.35 -1.40 3.07
N ARG A 444 -24.71 -0.73 4.18
CA ARG A 444 -24.43 0.68 4.39
C ARG A 444 -22.93 0.98 4.31
N GLN A 445 -22.10 0.19 4.99
CA GLN A 445 -20.63 0.32 4.95
C GLN A 445 -20.06 0.14 3.54
N GLN A 446 -20.58 -0.82 2.75
CA GLN A 446 -20.14 -1.02 1.37
C GLN A 446 -20.57 0.15 0.45
N LEU A 447 -21.78 0.70 0.66
CA LEU A 447 -22.24 1.89 -0.07
C LEU A 447 -21.42 3.14 0.28
N GLU A 448 -21.02 3.30 1.55
CA GLU A 448 -20.13 4.39 1.97
C GLU A 448 -18.79 4.33 1.23
N ILE A 449 -18.14 3.17 1.21
CA ILE A 449 -16.90 2.95 0.44
C ILE A 449 -17.13 3.27 -1.04
N TYR A 450 -18.26 2.82 -1.60
CA TYR A 450 -18.60 3.03 -3.00
C TYR A 450 -18.75 4.51 -3.37
N PHE A 451 -19.48 5.28 -2.56
CA PHE A 451 -19.72 6.70 -2.81
C PHE A 451 -18.50 7.57 -2.49
N LYS A 452 -17.72 7.27 -1.44
CA LYS A 452 -16.48 8.00 -1.13
C LYS A 452 -15.50 8.02 -2.31
N ARG A 453 -15.41 6.93 -3.07
CA ARG A 453 -14.55 6.83 -4.27
C ARG A 453 -15.02 7.70 -5.44
N ARG A 454 -16.29 8.12 -5.46
CA ARG A 454 -16.96 8.76 -6.60
C ARG A 454 -17.44 10.19 -6.32
N THR A 455 -17.30 10.64 -5.08
CA THR A 455 -17.73 11.98 -4.63
C THR A 455 -16.50 12.79 -4.27
N ARG A 456 -16.34 13.96 -4.88
CA ARG A 456 -15.26 14.90 -4.52
C ARG A 456 -15.49 15.54 -3.16
N ARG A 457 -14.43 16.08 -2.54
CA ARG A 457 -14.52 16.83 -1.27
C ARG A 457 -15.23 18.18 -1.48
N VAL A 458 -15.69 18.78 -0.39
CA VAL A 458 -16.50 20.02 -0.39
C VAL A 458 -15.69 21.17 0.19
N PRO A 459 -15.27 22.19 -0.58
CA PRO A 459 -14.60 23.37 -0.06
C PRO A 459 -15.53 24.28 0.77
N TYR A 460 -14.95 25.05 1.70
CA TYR A 460 -15.71 26.07 2.45
C TYR A 460 -16.27 27.18 1.55
N THR A 461 -15.63 27.50 0.42
CA THR A 461 -16.21 28.43 -0.55
C THR A 461 -17.50 27.88 -1.20
N GLU A 462 -17.69 26.57 -1.24
CA GLU A 462 -18.90 25.95 -1.79
C GLU A 462 -20.01 25.91 -0.75
N VAL A 463 -19.70 25.36 0.43
CA VAL A 463 -20.58 25.27 1.61
C VAL A 463 -19.85 25.85 2.81
N ALA A 464 -20.24 27.06 3.20
CA ALA A 464 -19.64 27.78 4.33
C ALA A 464 -19.80 27.02 5.66
N PHE A 465 -18.90 27.30 6.60
CA PHE A 465 -18.97 26.72 7.94
C PHE A 465 -20.28 27.09 8.64
N GLY A 466 -20.96 26.10 9.22
CA GLY A 466 -22.25 26.28 9.90
C GLY A 466 -23.46 26.51 8.97
N ALA A 467 -23.27 26.56 7.65
CA ALA A 467 -24.38 26.68 6.71
C ALA A 467 -25.17 25.38 6.58
N THR A 468 -26.49 25.48 6.46
CA THR A 468 -27.35 24.36 6.07
C THR A 468 -27.37 24.25 4.55
N GLU A 469 -26.95 23.09 4.03
CA GLU A 469 -27.00 22.82 2.59
C GLU A 469 -28.41 22.38 2.17
N THR A 470 -28.94 22.98 1.10
CA THR A 470 -30.17 22.53 0.44
C THR A 470 -29.83 21.50 -0.62
N TYR A 471 -30.40 20.29 -0.50
CA TYR A 471 -30.14 19.19 -1.40
C TYR A 471 -31.05 19.20 -2.63
N PRO A 472 -30.54 18.92 -3.84
CA PRO A 472 -31.38 18.72 -5.03
C PRO A 472 -32.37 17.55 -4.87
N ASN A 473 -33.52 17.63 -5.56
CA ASN A 473 -34.57 16.60 -5.51
C ASN A 473 -34.16 15.23 -6.06
N SER A 474 -33.08 15.16 -6.86
CA SER A 474 -32.43 13.91 -7.24
C SER A 474 -30.95 13.99 -6.92
N LEU A 475 -30.45 13.04 -6.12
CA LEU A 475 -29.06 12.95 -5.69
C LEU A 475 -28.26 11.88 -6.46
N LEU A 476 -28.95 10.98 -7.15
CA LEU A 476 -28.38 9.82 -7.81
C LEU A 476 -28.65 9.86 -9.32
N GLN A 477 -27.68 9.37 -10.08
CA GLN A 477 -27.80 9.11 -11.51
C GLN A 477 -27.39 7.66 -11.81
N GLY A 478 -27.95 7.07 -12.86
CA GLY A 478 -27.67 5.70 -13.26
C GLY A 478 -28.22 4.66 -12.28
N SER A 479 -27.91 3.39 -12.54
CA SER A 479 -28.27 2.23 -11.71
C SER A 479 -27.23 1.13 -11.80
N ALA A 480 -27.23 0.18 -10.85
CA ALA A 480 -26.28 -0.92 -10.80
C ALA A 480 -24.81 -0.43 -10.97
N ASN A 481 -24.09 -0.92 -11.97
CA ASN A 481 -22.68 -0.57 -12.18
C ASN A 481 -22.44 0.87 -12.68
N THR A 482 -23.50 1.61 -13.01
CA THR A 482 -23.47 3.02 -13.44
C THR A 482 -23.94 4.00 -12.37
N LEU A 483 -24.37 3.50 -11.20
CA LEU A 483 -24.86 4.29 -10.08
C LEU A 483 -23.81 5.31 -9.63
N ARG A 484 -24.18 6.59 -9.55
CA ARG A 484 -23.27 7.67 -9.16
C ARG A 484 -24.00 8.85 -8.52
N PRO A 485 -23.28 9.72 -7.80
CA PRO A 485 -23.80 11.03 -7.40
C PRO A 485 -24.12 11.89 -8.63
N ILE A 486 -24.88 12.98 -8.41
CA ILE A 486 -25.01 14.05 -9.42
C ILE A 486 -23.65 14.62 -9.83
N ASP A 487 -23.56 15.08 -11.09
CA ASP A 487 -22.29 15.54 -11.68
C ASP A 487 -21.61 16.65 -10.88
N ASN A 488 -22.37 17.56 -10.26
CA ASN A 488 -21.81 18.65 -9.44
C ASN A 488 -21.08 18.14 -8.19
N TRP A 489 -21.39 16.92 -7.71
CA TRP A 489 -20.74 16.27 -6.58
C TRP A 489 -19.64 15.29 -7.02
N VAL A 490 -19.50 15.03 -8.32
CA VAL A 490 -18.44 14.21 -8.91
C VAL A 490 -17.29 15.08 -9.40
N TYR A 491 -17.57 16.11 -10.19
CA TYR A 491 -16.52 16.91 -10.83
C TYR A 491 -16.19 18.19 -10.04
N PRO A 492 -14.90 18.57 -9.95
CA PRO A 492 -14.49 19.80 -9.29
C PRO A 492 -14.67 21.04 -10.17
N THR A 493 -14.61 20.85 -11.48
CA THR A 493 -14.80 21.85 -12.53
C THR A 493 -15.66 21.24 -13.63
N ASP A 494 -16.15 22.06 -14.55
CA ASP A 494 -16.88 21.61 -15.73
C ASP A 494 -16.06 20.55 -16.50
N PRO A 495 -16.61 19.35 -16.74
CA PRO A 495 -15.90 18.29 -17.42
C PRO A 495 -15.64 18.59 -18.91
N THR A 496 -16.32 19.56 -19.50
CA THR A 496 -16.13 19.96 -20.90
C THR A 496 -14.84 20.74 -21.13
N ASP A 497 -14.39 21.51 -20.14
CA ASP A 497 -13.20 22.36 -20.26
C ASP A 497 -12.10 22.07 -19.23
N GLY A 498 -12.42 21.39 -18.13
CA GLY A 498 -11.49 21.04 -17.06
C GLY A 498 -11.03 22.20 -16.19
N LYS A 499 -11.66 23.39 -16.28
CA LYS A 499 -11.20 24.62 -15.60
C LYS A 499 -12.29 25.46 -14.94
N THR A 500 -13.54 25.41 -15.38
CA THR A 500 -14.61 26.31 -14.86
C THR A 500 -15.25 25.75 -13.59
N GLY A 501 -15.19 26.50 -12.46
CA GLY A 501 -15.60 26.01 -11.14
C GLY A 501 -16.99 26.43 -10.63
N ASP A 502 -17.66 27.40 -11.25
CA ASP A 502 -18.79 28.14 -10.64
C ASP A 502 -19.99 27.28 -10.18
N SER A 503 -20.41 26.31 -11.00
CA SER A 503 -21.49 25.37 -10.68
C SER A 503 -21.03 24.13 -9.90
N TYR A 504 -19.72 24.07 -9.59
CA TYR A 504 -19.05 22.92 -9.00
C TYR A 504 -18.41 23.30 -7.65
N THR A 505 -17.09 23.36 -7.55
CA THR A 505 -16.37 23.69 -6.31
C THR A 505 -16.33 25.17 -5.98
N LYS A 506 -16.61 26.04 -6.95
CA LYS A 506 -16.40 27.51 -6.90
C LYS A 506 -14.93 27.93 -6.69
N LEU A 507 -13.98 27.00 -6.79
CA LEU A 507 -12.55 27.31 -6.79
C LEU A 507 -12.08 27.73 -8.18
N SER A 508 -11.24 28.75 -8.24
CA SER A 508 -10.68 29.27 -9.49
C SER A 508 -9.22 28.84 -9.64
N LEU A 509 -8.91 28.07 -10.69
CA LEU A 509 -7.54 27.61 -10.98
C LEU A 509 -6.58 28.79 -11.20
N ASN A 510 -5.34 28.65 -10.72
CA ASN A 510 -4.30 29.67 -10.87
C ASN A 510 -3.66 29.58 -12.27
N ILE A 511 -4.32 30.18 -13.25
CA ILE A 511 -3.93 30.16 -14.67
C ILE A 511 -3.29 31.49 -15.07
N SER A 512 -2.16 31.42 -15.77
CA SER A 512 -1.49 32.57 -16.39
C SER A 512 -1.23 32.31 -17.86
N GLY A 513 -1.98 32.96 -18.75
CA GLY A 513 -1.92 32.71 -20.19
C GLY A 513 -2.30 31.26 -20.53
N THR A 514 -1.36 30.49 -21.07
CA THR A 514 -1.53 29.07 -21.42
C THR A 514 -0.89 28.12 -20.40
N SER A 515 -0.53 28.60 -19.22
CA SER A 515 0.13 27.84 -18.15
C SER A 515 -0.74 27.78 -16.90
N LEU A 516 -0.55 26.73 -16.10
CA LEU A 516 -1.25 26.48 -14.84
C LEU A 516 -0.22 26.28 -13.73
N GLU A 517 -0.44 26.90 -12.57
CA GLU A 517 0.42 26.68 -11.41
C GLU A 517 0.04 25.40 -10.63
N PRO A 518 1.03 24.64 -10.10
CA PRO A 518 2.47 24.79 -10.34
C PRO A 518 2.84 24.38 -11.77
N LYS A 519 3.76 25.12 -12.40
CA LYS A 519 4.30 24.81 -13.73
C LYS A 519 4.91 23.41 -13.77
N ALA A 520 4.68 22.66 -14.85
CA ALA A 520 5.07 21.24 -14.94
C ALA A 520 5.57 20.83 -16.32
N SER A 521 6.47 19.84 -16.35
CA SER A 521 6.95 19.20 -17.56
C SER A 521 6.02 18.07 -18.02
N ASP A 522 5.98 17.81 -19.32
CA ASP A 522 5.36 16.59 -19.86
C ASP A 522 5.99 15.34 -19.19
N PRO A 523 5.19 14.43 -18.60
CA PRO A 523 5.69 13.22 -17.95
C PRO A 523 6.61 12.35 -18.84
N LYS A 524 6.40 12.35 -20.16
CA LYS A 524 7.25 11.62 -21.10
C LYS A 524 8.64 12.25 -21.20
N GLU A 525 8.73 13.58 -21.19
CA GLU A 525 10.01 14.29 -21.19
C GLU A 525 10.74 14.14 -19.85
N LEU A 526 10.01 14.20 -18.73
CA LEU A 526 10.59 13.96 -17.40
C LEU A 526 11.23 12.57 -17.31
N LYS A 527 10.55 11.54 -17.85
CA LYS A 527 11.09 10.17 -17.91
C LYS A 527 12.35 10.08 -18.80
N LYS A 528 12.37 10.77 -19.95
CA LYS A 528 13.55 10.83 -20.84
C LYS A 528 14.77 11.44 -20.13
N ASN A 529 14.55 12.45 -19.29
CA ASN A 529 15.60 13.15 -18.54
C ASN A 529 15.97 12.45 -17.21
N SER A 530 15.73 11.15 -17.08
CA SER A 530 16.03 10.37 -15.87
C SER A 530 15.35 10.90 -14.60
N GLY A 531 14.20 11.56 -14.75
CA GLY A 531 13.42 12.11 -13.63
C GLY A 531 14.01 13.36 -13.00
N LYS A 532 14.97 14.06 -13.63
CA LYS A 532 15.47 15.36 -13.17
C LYS A 532 14.34 16.39 -13.16
N GLU A 533 14.05 16.95 -11.99
CA GLU A 533 12.96 17.89 -11.74
C GLU A 533 13.42 19.32 -12.10
N GLY A 534 12.88 19.88 -13.18
CA GLY A 534 13.23 21.23 -13.64
C GLY A 534 12.25 22.30 -13.17
N LEU A 535 11.00 21.90 -12.90
CA LEU A 535 9.92 22.77 -12.45
C LEU A 535 9.27 22.24 -11.18
N LEU A 536 8.63 23.12 -10.41
CA LEU A 536 7.95 22.75 -9.17
C LEU A 536 6.90 21.65 -9.38
N GLY A 537 6.13 21.72 -10.46
CA GLY A 537 5.09 20.74 -10.78
C GLY A 537 5.63 19.37 -11.19
N ASP A 538 6.93 19.24 -11.44
CA ASP A 538 7.58 17.92 -11.60
C ASP A 538 7.67 17.22 -10.24
N ARG A 539 7.82 17.99 -9.15
CA ARG A 539 7.93 17.54 -7.77
C ARG A 539 6.59 17.46 -7.05
N VAL A 540 5.72 18.44 -7.29
CA VAL A 540 4.42 18.62 -6.64
C VAL A 540 3.30 18.36 -7.66
N LEU A 541 2.71 17.17 -7.60
CA LEU A 541 1.61 16.74 -8.45
C LEU A 541 0.28 17.13 -7.82
N VAL A 542 -0.59 17.82 -8.58
CA VAL A 542 -1.87 18.36 -8.09
C VAL A 542 -3.01 17.87 -8.97
N SER A 543 -4.08 17.36 -8.35
CA SER A 543 -5.25 16.80 -9.03
C SER A 543 -6.49 17.71 -9.00
N ASN A 544 -6.45 18.82 -8.26
CA ASN A 544 -7.52 19.81 -8.14
C ASN A 544 -8.89 19.21 -7.76
N ASN A 545 -8.91 18.33 -6.77
CA ASN A 545 -10.12 17.72 -6.19
C ASN A 545 -10.89 16.78 -7.14
N LEU A 546 -10.19 16.12 -8.08
CA LEU A 546 -10.80 15.01 -8.82
C LEU A 546 -10.97 13.80 -7.88
N PRO A 547 -12.14 13.14 -7.87
CA PRO A 547 -12.33 11.92 -7.09
C PRO A 547 -11.51 10.77 -7.67
N GLU A 548 -11.36 9.69 -6.91
CA GLU A 548 -10.65 8.48 -7.36
C GLU A 548 -11.26 7.90 -8.65
N LEU A 549 -12.60 7.89 -8.72
CA LEU A 549 -13.36 7.45 -9.88
C LEU A 549 -14.33 8.53 -10.31
N ARG A 550 -14.19 8.99 -11.55
CA ARG A 550 -15.13 9.92 -12.19
C ARG A 550 -15.82 9.26 -13.36
N TRP A 551 -17.01 9.73 -13.69
CA TRP A 551 -17.73 9.25 -14.86
C TRP A 551 -17.11 9.86 -16.13
N ASP A 552 -17.05 9.09 -17.21
CA ASP A 552 -16.71 9.56 -18.54
C ASP A 552 -17.94 9.36 -19.42
N THR A 553 -18.59 10.47 -19.78
CA THR A 553 -19.81 10.46 -20.59
C THR A 553 -19.57 9.94 -22.00
N SER A 554 -18.37 10.13 -22.56
CA SER A 554 -18.01 9.65 -23.89
C SER A 554 -17.85 8.12 -23.93
N LYS A 555 -17.39 7.54 -22.83
CA LYS A 555 -17.13 6.10 -22.69
C LYS A 555 -18.22 5.35 -21.93
N ASN A 556 -19.20 6.05 -21.36
CA ASN A 556 -20.27 5.51 -20.52
C ASN A 556 -19.75 4.60 -19.38
N GLN A 557 -18.61 4.96 -18.77
CA GLN A 557 -17.96 4.18 -17.72
C GLN A 557 -17.20 5.07 -16.74
N PHE A 558 -16.85 4.52 -15.58
CA PHE A 558 -15.96 5.19 -14.62
C PHE A 558 -14.49 5.05 -15.04
N ILE A 559 -13.72 6.13 -14.89
CA ILE A 559 -12.28 6.21 -15.10
C ILE A 559 -11.59 6.93 -13.93
N GLY A 560 -10.28 6.75 -13.75
CA GLY A 560 -9.50 7.54 -12.77
C GLY A 560 -8.58 6.74 -11.83
N SER A 561 -8.74 5.42 -11.71
CA SER A 561 -7.85 4.62 -10.83
C SER A 561 -6.40 4.52 -11.33
N TYR A 562 -6.14 4.92 -12.57
CA TYR A 562 -4.87 4.81 -13.25
C TYR A 562 -4.38 6.15 -13.81
N ILE A 563 -3.06 6.29 -13.86
CA ILE A 563 -2.37 7.53 -14.26
C ILE A 563 -2.57 7.86 -15.75
N GLU A 564 -3.00 6.88 -16.54
CA GLU A 564 -3.35 7.01 -17.96
C GLU A 564 -4.74 7.66 -18.13
N ASP A 565 -5.60 7.62 -17.11
CA ASP A 565 -6.93 8.21 -17.11
C ASP A 565 -6.86 9.69 -16.68
N THR A 566 -6.42 10.55 -17.59
CA THR A 566 -6.28 12.00 -17.32
C THR A 566 -7.51 12.81 -17.76
N GLN A 567 -7.70 13.98 -17.16
CA GLN A 567 -8.61 15.02 -17.64
C GLN A 567 -7.81 16.10 -18.38
N ASP A 568 -8.26 16.46 -19.58
CA ASP A 568 -7.68 17.56 -20.35
C ASP A 568 -8.10 18.92 -19.77
N ILE A 569 -7.20 19.90 -19.83
CA ILE A 569 -7.47 21.27 -19.40
C ILE A 569 -7.44 22.18 -20.62
N SER A 570 -8.61 22.55 -21.11
CA SER A 570 -8.78 23.25 -22.39
C SER A 570 -8.06 24.61 -22.42
N GLY A 571 -7.15 24.77 -23.38
CA GLY A 571 -6.36 25.99 -23.58
C GLY A 571 -5.06 26.07 -22.76
N ILE A 572 -4.76 25.06 -21.93
CA ILE A 572 -3.55 24.98 -21.10
C ILE A 572 -2.58 23.97 -21.72
N LYS A 573 -1.28 24.28 -21.68
CA LYS A 573 -0.20 23.47 -22.26
C LYS A 573 0.81 23.07 -21.17
N TRP A 574 1.59 22.02 -21.44
CA TRP A 574 2.77 21.70 -20.62
C TRP A 574 3.82 22.83 -20.73
N ASP A 575 4.58 23.07 -19.66
CA ASP A 575 5.57 24.16 -19.63
C ASP A 575 6.92 23.71 -20.21
N LEU A 576 7.24 22.43 -20.08
CA LEU A 576 8.39 21.79 -20.72
C LEU A 576 7.96 20.57 -21.55
N PRO A 577 8.51 20.39 -22.77
CA PRO A 577 9.57 21.21 -23.38
C PRO A 577 9.01 22.56 -23.86
N SER A 578 9.84 23.61 -23.84
CA SER A 578 9.42 24.97 -24.17
C SER A 578 8.81 25.05 -25.56
N GLY A 579 7.64 25.69 -25.69
CA GLY A 579 6.94 25.85 -26.97
C GLY A 579 6.12 24.63 -27.42
N THR A 580 5.93 23.63 -26.56
CA THR A 580 5.05 22.49 -26.81
C THR A 580 3.62 22.91 -27.19
N THR A 581 2.99 22.13 -28.06
CA THR A 581 1.57 22.26 -28.43
C THR A 581 0.67 21.29 -27.69
N GLN A 582 1.26 20.37 -26.90
CA GLN A 582 0.51 19.36 -26.17
C GLN A 582 -0.31 19.99 -25.05
N THR A 583 -1.60 19.69 -25.02
CA THR A 583 -2.53 20.08 -23.95
C THR A 583 -2.07 19.47 -22.62
N ARG A 584 -2.11 20.28 -21.56
CA ARG A 584 -1.84 19.80 -20.21
C ARG A 584 -2.99 18.94 -19.73
N THR A 585 -2.66 17.80 -19.13
CA THR A 585 -3.64 16.89 -18.54
C THR A 585 -3.35 16.70 -17.06
N ARG A 586 -4.37 16.31 -16.28
CA ARG A 586 -4.22 15.96 -14.87
C ARG A 586 -4.86 14.59 -14.56
N PRO A 587 -4.18 13.69 -13.85
CA PRO A 587 -4.77 12.43 -13.38
C PRO A 587 -5.58 12.63 -12.10
N SER A 588 -6.46 11.69 -11.77
CA SER A 588 -6.99 11.55 -10.41
C SER A 588 -5.89 11.03 -9.48
N LEU A 589 -5.54 11.80 -8.44
CA LEU A 589 -4.51 11.40 -7.47
C LEU A 589 -5.09 10.91 -6.13
N VAL A 590 -6.40 11.07 -5.93
CA VAL A 590 -7.13 10.61 -4.74
C VAL A 590 -7.23 9.09 -4.71
N ARG A 591 -7.10 8.51 -3.52
CA ARG A 591 -7.17 7.07 -3.25
C ARG A 591 -8.01 6.83 -2.00
N ASN A 592 -8.81 5.77 -1.94
CA ASN A 592 -9.49 5.43 -0.69
C ASN A 592 -8.53 4.84 0.36
N LEU A 593 -8.21 5.59 1.42
CA LEU A 593 -7.36 5.09 2.52
C LEU A 593 -8.09 4.11 3.45
N ALA A 594 -9.40 3.89 3.29
CA ALA A 594 -10.13 2.83 4.00
C ALA A 594 -9.59 1.42 3.67
N ASP A 595 -8.79 1.27 2.61
CA ASP A 595 -8.15 0.01 2.22
C ASP A 595 -6.99 -0.42 3.16
N ILE A 596 -6.53 0.49 4.05
CA ILE A 596 -5.65 0.14 5.20
C ILE A 596 -6.31 -0.92 6.09
N GLY A 597 -7.64 -1.04 6.00
CA GLY A 597 -8.44 -2.03 6.70
C GLY A 597 -8.94 -1.50 8.04
N SER A 598 -10.13 -1.95 8.41
CA SER A 598 -10.77 -1.48 9.65
C SER A 598 -10.07 -2.03 10.89
N ASN A 599 -9.75 -1.14 11.83
CA ASN A 599 -9.28 -1.47 13.18
C ASN A 599 -10.43 -1.67 14.19
N GLU A 600 -11.68 -1.51 13.76
CA GLU A 600 -12.87 -1.77 14.58
C GLU A 600 -13.04 -3.27 14.88
N ARG A 601 -13.96 -3.57 15.80
CA ARG A 601 -14.39 -4.94 16.09
C ARG A 601 -14.97 -5.60 14.85
N ASP A 602 -14.63 -6.87 14.66
CA ASP A 602 -14.90 -7.65 13.45
C ASP A 602 -14.31 -7.01 12.17
N GLY A 603 -13.31 -6.14 12.34
CA GLY A 603 -12.55 -5.50 11.28
C GLY A 603 -11.46 -6.40 10.71
N ASP A 604 -10.79 -5.92 9.67
CA ASP A 604 -9.81 -6.70 8.91
C ASP A 604 -8.59 -7.06 9.77
N TRP A 605 -8.19 -6.17 10.69
CA TRP A 605 -7.04 -6.38 11.56
C TRP A 605 -7.30 -7.40 12.67
N GLU A 606 -8.52 -7.43 13.23
CA GLU A 606 -8.91 -8.44 14.21
C GLU A 606 -8.95 -9.84 13.56
N LEU A 607 -9.50 -9.93 12.34
CA LEU A 607 -9.54 -11.16 11.56
C LEU A 607 -8.15 -11.61 11.10
N ALA A 608 -7.29 -10.69 10.68
CA ALA A 608 -5.90 -10.99 10.31
C ALA A 608 -5.07 -11.49 11.50
N ALA A 609 -5.28 -10.91 12.69
CA ALA A 609 -4.69 -11.40 13.92
C ALA A 609 -5.21 -12.80 14.30
N ALA A 610 -6.46 -13.12 13.97
CA ALA A 610 -7.04 -14.44 14.23
C ALA A 610 -6.64 -15.51 13.20
N LYS A 611 -6.18 -15.14 12.00
CA LYS A 611 -5.87 -16.08 10.92
C LYS A 611 -4.63 -16.94 11.23
N VAL A 612 -4.62 -18.21 10.84
CA VAL A 612 -3.41 -19.05 10.89
C VAL A 612 -2.65 -18.88 9.56
N PRO A 613 -1.36 -18.49 9.59
CA PRO A 613 -0.56 -18.36 8.38
C PRO A 613 -0.34 -19.74 7.73
N THR A 614 -0.49 -19.79 6.41
CA THR A 614 -0.33 -21.00 5.60
C THR A 614 1.12 -21.23 5.15
N SER A 615 1.96 -20.19 5.20
CA SER A 615 3.39 -20.24 4.92
C SER A 615 4.17 -19.36 5.89
N THR A 616 5.49 -19.57 5.99
CA THR A 616 6.39 -18.74 6.83
C THR A 616 6.51 -17.29 6.34
N THR A 617 6.09 -17.01 5.10
CA THR A 617 6.17 -15.69 4.47
C THR A 617 4.88 -14.89 4.55
N GLU A 618 3.76 -15.50 4.95
CA GLU A 618 2.46 -14.83 5.04
C GLU A 618 2.40 -13.97 6.31
N PRO A 619 2.23 -12.64 6.21
CA PRO A 619 2.30 -11.74 7.36
C PRO A 619 0.98 -11.70 8.15
N VAL A 620 0.41 -12.85 8.52
CA VAL A 620 -0.85 -12.98 9.26
C VAL A 620 -0.69 -13.86 10.51
N GLY A 621 -1.67 -13.82 11.41
CA GLY A 621 -1.64 -14.52 12.69
C GLY A 621 -0.95 -13.69 13.77
N GLY A 622 -1.71 -13.34 14.80
CA GLY A 622 -1.33 -12.32 15.77
C GLY A 622 -1.65 -12.68 17.22
N LEU A 623 -1.40 -11.72 18.09
CA LEU A 623 -1.84 -11.68 19.49
C LEU A 623 -3.11 -10.82 19.56
N ARG A 624 -4.21 -11.34 20.13
CA ARG A 624 -5.40 -10.52 20.42
C ARG A 624 -5.52 -10.33 21.94
N VAL A 625 -5.69 -9.09 22.36
CA VAL A 625 -5.83 -8.68 23.76
C VAL A 625 -7.16 -7.94 23.92
N VAL A 626 -8.19 -8.63 24.42
CA VAL A 626 -9.55 -8.09 24.52
C VAL A 626 -9.90 -7.88 25.98
N THR A 627 -10.04 -6.63 26.40
CA THR A 627 -10.42 -6.30 27.79
C THR A 627 -11.93 -6.13 27.88
N GLY A 628 -12.58 -6.91 28.75
CA GLY A 628 -14.03 -6.87 28.89
C GLY A 628 -14.53 -5.59 29.56
N ALA A 629 -15.83 -5.34 29.46
CA ALA A 629 -16.48 -4.17 30.06
C ALA A 629 -16.44 -4.18 31.60
N GLY A 630 -16.27 -5.36 32.20
CA GLY A 630 -16.19 -5.56 33.63
C GLY A 630 -17.45 -6.20 34.21
N VAL A 631 -17.32 -6.73 35.42
CA VAL A 631 -18.38 -7.32 36.22
C VAL A 631 -18.80 -6.32 37.28
N TYR A 632 -20.02 -5.82 37.14
CA TYR A 632 -20.63 -4.89 38.09
C TYR A 632 -21.70 -5.61 38.87
N LEU A 633 -21.58 -5.61 40.19
CA LEU A 633 -22.51 -6.26 41.09
C LEU A 633 -22.76 -5.35 42.29
N SER A 634 -23.93 -5.46 42.90
CA SER A 634 -24.20 -4.77 44.16
C SER A 634 -23.29 -5.30 45.27
N LYS A 635 -23.34 -4.69 46.46
CA LYS A 635 -22.45 -5.11 47.56
C LYS A 635 -22.63 -6.58 47.92
N ASN A 636 -23.87 -7.06 47.91
CA ASN A 636 -24.27 -8.39 48.40
C ASN A 636 -24.41 -9.44 47.29
N ASP A 637 -24.38 -9.04 46.02
CA ASP A 637 -24.48 -9.98 44.90
C ASP A 637 -23.14 -10.67 44.64
N THR A 638 -23.22 -11.92 44.17
CA THR A 638 -22.07 -12.73 43.75
C THR A 638 -22.30 -13.25 42.33
N PRO A 639 -21.27 -13.75 41.63
CA PRO A 639 -21.43 -14.38 40.32
C PRO A 639 -22.49 -15.50 40.26
N SER A 640 -22.74 -16.19 41.38
CA SER A 640 -23.71 -17.30 41.48
C SER A 640 -25.08 -16.89 42.04
N SER A 641 -25.21 -15.70 42.64
CA SER A 641 -26.45 -15.20 43.22
C SER A 641 -26.58 -13.70 43.02
N ILE A 642 -27.38 -13.31 42.01
CA ILE A 642 -27.70 -11.91 41.72
C ILE A 642 -29.15 -11.66 42.09
N ASN A 643 -29.36 -10.84 43.11
CA ASN A 643 -30.68 -10.46 43.62
C ASN A 643 -31.03 -9.01 43.27
N SER A 644 -30.06 -8.21 42.78
CA SER A 644 -30.31 -6.83 42.38
C SER A 644 -31.12 -6.73 41.08
N ASN A 645 -32.15 -5.87 41.11
CA ASN A 645 -32.90 -5.46 39.92
C ASN A 645 -32.41 -4.13 39.34
N ILE A 646 -31.44 -3.47 39.99
CA ILE A 646 -30.90 -2.19 39.53
C ILE A 646 -29.99 -2.44 38.33
N LYS A 647 -30.20 -1.67 37.25
CA LYS A 647 -29.44 -1.76 36.00
C LYS A 647 -28.50 -0.59 35.75
N THR A 648 -28.71 0.51 36.45
CA THR A 648 -27.82 1.68 36.40
C THR A 648 -26.67 1.50 37.35
N ILE A 649 -25.45 1.66 36.85
CA ILE A 649 -24.22 1.43 37.62
C ILE A 649 -23.59 2.72 38.11
N TRP A 650 -22.77 2.60 39.16
CA TRP A 650 -21.85 3.66 39.53
C TRP A 650 -20.74 3.82 38.48
N PRO A 651 -20.25 5.05 38.24
CA PRO A 651 -19.13 5.27 37.34
C PRO A 651 -17.88 4.55 37.85
N ASP A 652 -17.06 4.10 36.92
CA ASP A 652 -15.93 3.22 37.19
C ASP A 652 -14.86 3.90 38.07
N ASN A 653 -14.90 5.21 38.27
CA ASN A 653 -13.96 5.94 39.12
C ASN A 653 -14.26 5.82 40.63
N VAL A 654 -15.30 5.07 41.02
CA VAL A 654 -15.67 4.80 42.41
C VAL A 654 -15.41 3.32 42.74
N GLY A 655 -14.31 3.05 43.44
CA GLY A 655 -13.90 1.71 43.90
C GLY A 655 -14.16 1.49 45.38
N THR A 656 -15.23 0.77 45.72
CA THR A 656 -15.85 0.69 47.06
C THR A 656 -16.61 1.96 47.49
N ILE A 657 -17.94 1.79 47.60
CA ILE A 657 -18.88 2.82 48.01
C ILE A 657 -19.10 2.77 49.51
N SER A 658 -19.47 3.92 50.07
CA SER A 658 -20.03 4.15 51.41
C SER A 658 -20.81 2.93 51.94
N SER A 659 -20.68 2.66 53.24
CA SER A 659 -21.42 1.60 53.95
C SER A 659 -22.95 1.70 53.83
N THR A 660 -23.48 2.80 53.30
CA THR A 660 -24.91 3.12 53.23
C THR A 660 -25.62 2.71 51.93
N ASP A 661 -24.95 2.67 50.77
CA ASP A 661 -25.56 2.18 49.51
C ASP A 661 -25.06 0.77 49.22
N THR A 662 -25.93 -0.21 49.46
CA THR A 662 -25.63 -1.63 49.22
C THR A 662 -26.25 -2.17 47.94
N THR A 663 -27.07 -1.37 47.25
CA THR A 663 -27.95 -1.82 46.17
C THR A 663 -27.43 -1.48 44.79
N THR A 664 -26.76 -0.34 44.62
CA THR A 664 -26.29 0.09 43.32
C THR A 664 -25.05 -0.71 42.89
N PRO A 665 -25.02 -1.30 41.69
CA PRO A 665 -23.87 -2.07 41.22
C PRO A 665 -22.64 -1.21 40.99
N TYR A 666 -21.48 -1.73 41.36
CA TYR A 666 -20.16 -1.13 41.11
C TYR A 666 -19.17 -2.17 40.61
N LEU A 667 -18.06 -1.72 40.03
CA LEU A 667 -17.06 -2.62 39.43
C LEU A 667 -16.41 -3.50 40.52
N LYS A 668 -16.62 -4.82 40.41
CA LYS A 668 -16.02 -5.83 41.31
C LYS A 668 -14.80 -6.50 40.70
N MET A 669 -14.82 -6.69 39.39
CA MET A 669 -13.75 -7.38 38.67
C MET A 669 -13.76 -6.98 37.21
N ARG A 670 -12.59 -7.00 36.58
CA ARG A 670 -12.42 -6.86 35.14
C ARG A 670 -11.29 -7.76 34.70
N ALA A 671 -11.44 -8.40 33.56
CA ALA A 671 -10.40 -9.26 33.01
C ALA A 671 -10.22 -9.02 31.52
N THR A 672 -9.06 -9.45 31.05
CA THR A 672 -8.64 -9.41 29.66
C THR A 672 -8.48 -10.84 29.16
N ALA A 673 -9.17 -11.16 28.07
CA ALA A 673 -9.05 -12.43 27.37
C ALA A 673 -7.85 -12.40 26.40
N VAL A 674 -6.93 -13.30 26.68
CA VAL A 674 -5.70 -13.66 25.97
C VAL A 674 -5.85 -14.50 24.70
N TYR A 675 -5.61 -14.09 23.44
CA TYR A 675 -5.59 -15.06 22.32
C TYR A 675 -4.29 -15.01 21.53
N HIS A 676 -3.86 -16.18 21.04
CA HIS A 676 -2.67 -16.28 20.19
C HIS A 676 -2.86 -17.37 19.13
N TYR A 677 -2.63 -17.05 17.86
CA TYR A 677 -2.91 -17.96 16.73
C TYR A 677 -2.14 -19.29 16.77
N LYS A 678 -0.98 -19.32 17.45
CA LYS A 678 -0.12 -20.52 17.58
C LYS A 678 -0.48 -21.42 18.77
N SER A 679 -1.61 -21.19 19.44
CA SER A 679 -1.99 -22.04 20.57
C SER A 679 -2.38 -23.46 20.14
N THR A 680 -2.21 -24.43 21.03
CA THR A 680 -2.61 -25.82 20.78
C THR A 680 -4.11 -25.92 20.49
N GLY A 681 -4.49 -26.58 19.39
CA GLY A 681 -5.90 -26.74 19.01
C GLY A 681 -6.60 -25.45 18.54
N TYR A 682 -5.84 -24.44 18.14
CA TYR A 682 -6.37 -23.16 17.68
C TYR A 682 -7.27 -23.30 16.44
N ASN A 683 -8.40 -22.62 16.46
CA ASN A 683 -9.33 -22.50 15.34
C ASN A 683 -9.57 -21.01 15.06
N ALA A 684 -9.34 -20.56 13.83
CA ALA A 684 -9.41 -19.14 13.48
C ALA A 684 -10.84 -18.57 13.52
N GLN A 685 -11.85 -19.40 13.27
CA GLN A 685 -13.26 -19.00 13.27
C GLN A 685 -13.87 -19.00 14.68
N THR A 686 -13.36 -19.86 15.56
CA THR A 686 -13.82 -19.98 16.96
C THR A 686 -12.64 -19.97 17.93
N PRO A 687 -11.88 -18.86 17.97
CA PRO A 687 -10.67 -18.77 18.78
C PRO A 687 -11.01 -18.86 20.27
N LYS A 688 -10.20 -19.61 21.02
CA LYS A 688 -10.34 -19.74 22.48
C LYS A 688 -9.21 -18.99 23.19
N PRO A 689 -9.47 -18.41 24.38
CA PRO A 689 -8.41 -17.75 25.13
C PRO A 689 -7.31 -18.73 25.55
N ILE A 690 -6.05 -18.30 25.48
CA ILE A 690 -4.89 -18.99 26.04
C ILE A 690 -4.70 -18.69 27.53
N ALA A 691 -5.24 -17.56 28.02
CA ALA A 691 -5.14 -17.11 29.39
C ALA A 691 -6.21 -16.04 29.70
N CYS A 692 -6.55 -15.91 30.97
CA CYS A 692 -7.28 -14.77 31.50
C CYS A 692 -6.31 -13.88 32.29
N VAL A 693 -6.27 -12.58 32.02
CA VAL A 693 -5.45 -11.63 32.79
C VAL A 693 -6.37 -10.75 33.62
N SER A 694 -6.10 -10.65 34.91
CA SER A 694 -6.83 -9.71 35.76
C SER A 694 -6.47 -8.27 35.40
N SER A 695 -7.49 -7.46 35.15
CA SER A 695 -7.40 -6.05 34.79
C SER A 695 -8.17 -5.17 35.77
N TYR A 696 -8.41 -5.66 37.00
CA TYR A 696 -9.12 -4.87 38.01
C TYR A 696 -8.17 -3.91 38.74
N TYR A 697 -8.45 -2.62 38.52
CA TYR A 697 -7.78 -1.48 39.14
C TYR A 697 -8.80 -0.69 39.98
N ASP A 698 -8.53 -0.57 41.28
CA ASP A 698 -9.32 0.26 42.22
C ASP A 698 -8.72 1.68 42.33
N PRO A 699 -9.39 2.72 41.80
CA PRO A 699 -8.86 4.07 41.74
C PRO A 699 -9.24 4.97 42.95
N THR A 700 -9.71 4.42 44.08
CA THR A 700 -10.26 5.27 45.14
C THR A 700 -9.28 6.05 45.98
N ASP A 701 -8.14 5.48 46.30
CA ASP A 701 -7.15 6.14 47.14
C ASP A 701 -5.73 5.75 46.70
N ASN A 702 -4.73 6.45 47.24
CA ASN A 702 -3.32 6.29 46.87
C ASN A 702 -2.71 4.94 47.30
N ASN A 703 -3.47 4.03 47.89
CA ASN A 703 -3.04 2.67 48.23
C ASN A 703 -3.91 1.58 47.58
N SER A 704 -5.19 1.85 47.29
CA SER A 704 -6.14 0.90 46.71
C SER A 704 -5.69 0.37 45.35
N TYR A 705 -4.99 1.20 44.58
CA TYR A 705 -4.45 0.79 43.28
C TYR A 705 -3.39 -0.30 43.40
N LYS A 706 -2.73 -0.46 44.55
CA LYS A 706 -1.69 -1.50 44.73
C LYS A 706 -2.35 -2.87 44.76
N ASN A 707 -1.61 -3.87 44.32
CA ASN A 707 -2.05 -5.25 44.41
C ASN A 707 -2.08 -5.73 45.87
N MET A 708 -3.03 -6.61 46.19
CA MET A 708 -3.08 -7.29 47.48
C MET A 708 -1.78 -8.07 47.75
N ASN A 709 -1.29 -8.03 49.00
CA ASN A 709 -0.07 -8.74 49.39
C ASN A 709 -0.12 -10.27 49.20
N SER A 710 -1.33 -10.85 49.20
CA SER A 710 -1.56 -12.29 49.00
C SER A 710 -1.35 -12.77 47.56
N LEU A 711 -1.28 -11.86 46.59
CA LEU A 711 -1.12 -12.21 45.18
C LEU A 711 0.35 -12.48 44.81
N PRO A 712 0.62 -13.21 43.72
CA PRO A 712 1.96 -13.31 43.17
C PRO A 712 2.55 -11.95 42.82
N ASP A 713 3.89 -11.85 42.82
CA ASP A 713 4.57 -10.64 42.38
C ASP A 713 4.46 -10.49 40.85
N ALA A 714 4.28 -9.25 40.41
CA ALA A 714 4.14 -8.89 39.00
C ALA A 714 5.09 -7.73 38.67
N PHE A 715 5.80 -7.83 37.55
CA PHE A 715 6.73 -6.80 37.12
C PHE A 715 6.00 -5.47 36.88
N ASN A 716 6.60 -4.34 37.28
CA ASN A 716 6.01 -2.98 37.24
C ASN A 716 4.75 -2.75 38.11
N ILE A 717 4.37 -3.69 38.98
CA ILE A 717 3.14 -3.57 39.78
C ILE A 717 3.45 -3.71 41.27
N GLU A 718 3.16 -2.64 42.00
CA GLU A 718 3.36 -2.58 43.44
C GLU A 718 2.32 -3.40 44.21
N LYS A 719 2.74 -3.94 45.35
CA LYS A 719 1.87 -4.56 46.35
C LYS A 719 1.84 -3.72 47.62
N GLY A 720 0.75 -3.81 48.37
CA GLY A 720 0.60 -3.08 49.63
C GLY A 720 -0.36 -3.77 50.59
N SER A 721 -0.19 -3.52 51.89
CA SER A 721 -1.08 -4.03 52.95
C SER A 721 -2.50 -3.49 52.84
N GLN A 722 -2.66 -2.29 52.28
CA GLN A 722 -3.95 -1.66 51.95
C GLN A 722 -4.31 -1.79 50.46
N GLY A 723 -3.57 -2.58 49.68
CA GLY A 723 -3.85 -2.81 48.27
C GLY A 723 -5.17 -3.54 48.07
N LYS A 724 -6.02 -3.05 47.17
CA LYS A 724 -7.32 -3.64 46.83
C LYS A 724 -7.39 -4.17 45.39
N SER A 725 -6.39 -3.86 44.58
CA SER A 725 -6.32 -4.28 43.18
C SER A 725 -5.73 -5.69 43.05
N ASN A 726 -5.88 -6.27 41.87
CA ASN A 726 -5.23 -7.53 41.49
C ASN A 726 -4.80 -7.49 40.01
N ARG A 727 -4.42 -6.31 39.51
CA ARG A 727 -4.09 -6.08 38.10
C ARG A 727 -2.81 -6.82 37.68
N GLY A 728 -2.78 -7.27 36.44
CA GLY A 728 -1.62 -7.93 35.83
C GLY A 728 -1.32 -9.33 36.33
N ILE A 729 -2.17 -9.90 37.19
CA ILE A 729 -2.09 -11.31 37.57
C ILE A 729 -2.73 -12.16 36.46
N VAL A 730 -2.01 -13.18 36.04
CA VAL A 730 -2.37 -14.06 34.93
C VAL A 730 -2.95 -15.35 35.49
N TYR A 731 -4.00 -15.84 34.85
CA TYR A 731 -4.73 -17.06 35.16
C TYR A 731 -4.79 -17.93 33.90
N PRO A 732 -4.95 -19.26 34.03
CA PRO A 732 -5.12 -20.14 32.88
C PRO A 732 -6.39 -19.78 32.09
N ALA A 733 -6.51 -20.35 30.89
CA ALA A 733 -7.72 -20.23 30.08
C ALA A 733 -8.99 -20.59 30.88
N PRO A 734 -10.13 -19.94 30.60
CA PRO A 734 -11.36 -20.18 31.35
C PRO A 734 -11.83 -21.63 31.15
N THR A 735 -12.25 -22.26 32.24
CA THR A 735 -12.72 -23.65 32.27
C THR A 735 -14.24 -23.76 32.21
N LYS A 736 -14.94 -22.67 32.57
CA LYS A 736 -16.40 -22.56 32.50
C LYS A 736 -16.82 -21.95 31.17
N THR A 737 -18.10 -22.09 30.88
CA THR A 737 -18.75 -21.65 29.64
C THR A 737 -19.86 -20.64 29.95
N ALA A 738 -20.48 -20.10 28.91
CA ALA A 738 -21.57 -19.13 29.06
C ALA A 738 -22.77 -19.70 29.82
N SER A 739 -23.03 -21.02 29.76
CA SER A 739 -24.14 -21.63 30.49
C SER A 739 -23.93 -21.62 32.01
N ASP A 740 -22.69 -21.73 32.47
CA ASP A 740 -22.37 -21.74 33.90
C ASP A 740 -22.65 -20.39 34.57
N TYR A 741 -22.66 -19.31 33.78
CA TYR A 741 -22.92 -17.94 34.23
C TYR A 741 -24.12 -17.30 33.53
N ALA A 742 -25.07 -18.08 33.02
CA ALA A 742 -26.17 -17.57 32.20
C ALA A 742 -26.93 -16.40 32.86
N THR A 743 -27.26 -16.53 34.15
CA THR A 743 -27.92 -15.48 34.94
C THR A 743 -27.07 -14.23 35.05
N ALA A 744 -25.77 -14.38 35.36
CA ALA A 744 -24.85 -13.26 35.51
C ALA A 744 -24.61 -12.53 34.19
N LEU A 745 -24.37 -13.27 33.10
CA LEU A 745 -24.19 -12.69 31.77
C LEU A 745 -25.44 -11.95 31.29
N THR A 746 -26.63 -12.51 31.54
CA THR A 746 -27.91 -11.85 31.21
C THR A 746 -28.12 -10.58 32.03
N TYR A 747 -27.73 -10.58 33.30
CA TYR A 747 -27.79 -9.39 34.13
C TYR A 747 -26.82 -8.31 33.63
N LEU A 748 -25.56 -8.68 33.38
CA LEU A 748 -24.50 -7.77 32.93
C LEU A 748 -24.82 -7.13 31.57
N SER A 749 -25.49 -7.85 30.66
CA SER A 749 -25.85 -7.34 29.34
C SER A 749 -26.91 -6.23 29.35
N GLN A 750 -27.58 -6.02 30.49
CA GLN A 750 -28.62 -5.02 30.67
C GLN A 750 -28.12 -3.76 31.37
N LEU A 751 -26.83 -3.73 31.76
CA LEU A 751 -26.29 -2.64 32.57
C LEU A 751 -26.04 -1.38 31.74
N ASN A 752 -26.35 -0.23 32.35
CA ASN A 752 -26.15 1.08 31.77
C ASN A 752 -25.50 2.05 32.74
N TYR A 753 -24.82 3.07 32.20
CA TYR A 753 -24.41 4.24 32.96
C TYR A 753 -25.61 5.14 33.24
N SER A 754 -25.46 6.10 34.15
CA SER A 754 -26.51 7.08 34.48
C SER A 754 -26.97 7.94 33.30
N ASN A 755 -26.18 8.01 32.23
CA ASN A 755 -26.52 8.68 30.97
C ASN A 755 -27.34 7.79 30.00
N GLY A 756 -27.69 6.56 30.40
CA GLY A 756 -28.47 5.61 29.61
C GLY A 756 -27.68 4.78 28.61
N ARG A 757 -26.37 5.02 28.42
CA ARG A 757 -25.54 4.19 27.53
C ARG A 757 -25.24 2.85 28.17
N PHE A 758 -25.35 1.78 27.38
CA PHE A 758 -24.91 0.45 27.78
C PHE A 758 -23.41 0.44 28.05
N ILE A 759 -22.98 -0.40 29.01
CA ILE A 759 -21.58 -0.44 29.44
C ILE A 759 -20.61 -0.90 28.35
N ASP A 760 -21.12 -1.58 27.32
CA ASP A 760 -20.38 -2.21 26.23
C ASP A 760 -20.99 -1.95 24.84
N GLU A 761 -21.76 -0.86 24.69
CA GLU A 761 -22.56 -0.56 23.49
C GLU A 761 -23.49 -1.72 23.07
N GLY A 762 -23.93 -2.54 24.03
CA GLY A 762 -24.83 -3.68 23.82
C GLY A 762 -24.16 -4.90 23.18
N LEU A 763 -22.82 -4.99 23.17
CA LEU A 763 -22.09 -6.12 22.59
C LEU A 763 -22.49 -7.46 23.22
N LEU A 764 -22.51 -7.54 24.55
CA LEU A 764 -22.87 -8.76 25.27
C LEU A 764 -24.32 -9.15 25.02
N ALA A 765 -25.23 -8.16 24.99
CA ALA A 765 -26.65 -8.42 24.68
C ALA A 765 -26.82 -9.03 23.28
N ARG A 766 -26.13 -8.49 22.26
CA ARG A 766 -26.13 -9.04 20.90
C ARG A 766 -25.52 -10.44 20.85
N ALA A 767 -24.40 -10.66 21.54
CA ALA A 767 -23.71 -11.94 21.56
C ALA A 767 -24.58 -13.05 22.19
N LEU A 768 -25.27 -12.75 23.29
CA LEU A 768 -26.14 -13.70 23.99
C LEU A 768 -27.42 -14.03 23.22
N ALA A 769 -27.91 -13.11 22.39
CA ALA A 769 -29.07 -13.34 21.51
C ALA A 769 -28.77 -14.32 20.37
N LYS A 770 -27.49 -14.60 20.08
CA LYS A 770 -27.06 -15.49 19.00
C LYS A 770 -26.62 -16.87 19.51
N THR A 771 -26.84 -17.88 18.68
CA THR A 771 -26.27 -19.22 18.88
C THR A 771 -24.75 -19.17 18.70
N PRO A 772 -23.98 -20.06 19.36
CA PRO A 772 -22.52 -20.06 19.24
C PRO A 772 -21.98 -20.11 17.81
N ALA A 773 -22.67 -20.82 16.90
CA ALA A 773 -22.26 -20.97 15.50
C ALA A 773 -22.43 -19.69 14.66
N ASN A 774 -23.26 -18.73 15.10
CA ASN A 774 -23.54 -17.48 14.39
C ASN A 774 -22.95 -16.26 15.10
N ARG A 775 -22.07 -16.45 16.09
CA ARG A 775 -21.36 -15.35 16.75
C ARG A 775 -20.15 -14.95 15.95
N THR A 776 -19.90 -13.65 15.85
CA THR A 776 -18.62 -13.16 15.35
C THR A 776 -17.52 -13.35 16.40
N ILE A 777 -16.26 -13.19 16.01
CA ILE A 777 -15.13 -13.31 16.93
C ILE A 777 -15.13 -12.18 17.98
N SER A 778 -15.69 -11.01 17.66
CA SER A 778 -15.85 -9.93 18.64
C SER A 778 -16.91 -10.28 19.69
N GLU A 779 -18.05 -10.82 19.27
CA GLU A 779 -19.14 -11.24 20.15
C GLU A 779 -18.71 -12.38 21.08
N GLN A 780 -17.99 -13.37 20.56
CA GLN A 780 -17.45 -14.45 21.38
C GLN A 780 -16.39 -13.95 22.37
N SER A 781 -15.49 -13.05 21.94
CA SER A 781 -14.46 -12.50 22.84
C SER A 781 -15.02 -11.61 23.94
N GLY A 782 -16.13 -10.91 23.70
CA GLY A 782 -16.86 -10.18 24.75
C GLY A 782 -17.42 -11.12 25.83
N ILE A 783 -17.96 -12.29 25.43
CA ILE A 783 -18.40 -13.32 26.38
C ILE A 783 -17.21 -13.90 27.15
N ASP A 784 -16.14 -14.27 26.46
CA ASP A 784 -14.95 -14.87 27.07
C ASP A 784 -14.30 -13.94 28.10
N ALA A 785 -14.19 -12.64 27.80
CA ALA A 785 -13.65 -11.66 28.73
C ALA A 785 -14.49 -11.53 30.02
N GLN A 786 -15.83 -11.62 29.90
CA GLN A 786 -16.72 -11.62 31.06
C GLN A 786 -16.64 -12.92 31.86
N ILE A 787 -16.54 -14.08 31.19
CA ILE A 787 -16.30 -15.36 31.86
C ILE A 787 -14.97 -15.34 32.61
N CYS A 788 -13.91 -14.84 32.00
CA CYS A 788 -12.61 -14.64 32.66
C CYS A 788 -12.77 -13.81 33.95
N ALA A 789 -13.49 -12.69 33.89
CA ALA A 789 -13.71 -11.84 35.06
C ALA A 789 -14.54 -12.55 36.15
N LEU A 790 -15.61 -13.26 35.77
CA LEU A 790 -16.48 -13.98 36.70
C LEU A 790 -15.76 -15.15 37.39
N GLN A 791 -14.94 -15.91 36.65
CA GLN A 791 -14.18 -17.04 37.21
C GLN A 791 -13.03 -16.61 38.11
N ILE A 792 -12.41 -15.45 37.84
CA ILE A 792 -11.42 -14.91 38.77
C ILE A 792 -12.12 -14.39 40.03
N LEU A 793 -13.27 -13.73 39.87
CA LEU A 793 -14.04 -13.17 40.98
C LEU A 793 -14.62 -14.25 41.91
N ASP A 794 -15.05 -15.40 41.38
CA ASP A 794 -15.57 -16.51 42.19
C ASP A 794 -14.49 -17.43 42.78
N GLY A 795 -13.21 -17.17 42.47
CA GLY A 795 -12.06 -17.92 42.99
C GLY A 795 -11.86 -19.30 42.35
N SER A 796 -12.56 -19.63 41.28
CA SER A 796 -12.42 -20.94 40.60
C SER A 796 -11.11 -21.09 39.81
N LEU A 797 -10.43 -19.99 39.48
CA LEU A 797 -9.12 -19.99 38.84
C LEU A 797 -8.00 -19.60 39.82
N SER A 798 -6.90 -20.33 39.77
CA SER A 798 -5.67 -20.00 40.49
C SER A 798 -4.65 -19.32 39.56
N PRO A 799 -3.84 -18.36 40.05
CA PRO A 799 -2.83 -17.68 39.23
C PRO A 799 -1.84 -18.65 38.57
N ASN A 800 -1.49 -18.37 37.31
CA ASN A 800 -0.53 -19.12 36.52
C ASN A 800 0.15 -18.20 35.49
N ASN A 801 1.48 -18.12 35.49
CA ASN A 801 2.25 -17.27 34.58
C ASN A 801 3.05 -18.05 33.51
N SER A 802 2.78 -19.35 33.34
CA SER A 802 3.53 -20.21 32.43
C SER A 802 3.35 -19.81 30.97
N VAL A 803 2.14 -19.34 30.60
CA VAL A 803 1.82 -18.92 29.23
C VAL A 803 2.14 -17.44 29.03
N ILE A 804 1.66 -16.57 29.93
CA ILE A 804 1.89 -15.13 29.91
C ILE A 804 2.53 -14.70 31.24
N PRO A 805 3.64 -13.96 31.24
CA PRO A 805 4.25 -13.45 32.48
C PRO A 805 3.31 -12.51 33.24
N HIS A 806 3.34 -12.56 34.58
CA HIS A 806 2.67 -11.55 35.40
C HIS A 806 3.22 -10.15 35.11
N GLY A 807 2.34 -9.17 34.98
CA GLY A 807 2.69 -7.79 34.65
C GLY A 807 2.92 -7.51 33.16
N ALA A 808 2.85 -8.52 32.27
CA ALA A 808 2.98 -8.30 30.83
C ALA A 808 1.78 -7.51 30.23
N ILE A 809 0.60 -7.72 30.80
CA ILE A 809 -0.65 -7.04 30.43
C ILE A 809 -1.33 -6.63 31.72
N PHE A 810 -1.75 -5.38 31.87
CA PHE A 810 -2.44 -4.90 33.07
C PHE A 810 -3.26 -3.63 32.79
N GLU A 811 -4.12 -3.24 33.73
CA GLU A 811 -4.88 -2.00 33.62
C GLU A 811 -4.23 -0.85 34.41
N THR A 812 -4.31 0.36 33.87
CA THR A 812 -3.99 1.61 34.57
C THR A 812 -5.13 2.62 34.43
N PHE A 813 -5.14 3.65 35.29
CA PHE A 813 -6.14 4.71 35.31
C PHE A 813 -5.49 6.06 35.58
N PHE A 814 -5.74 7.04 34.71
CA PHE A 814 -5.13 8.37 34.80
C PHE A 814 -6.04 9.44 34.21
N SER A 815 -5.72 10.71 34.43
CA SER A 815 -6.44 11.85 33.83
C SER A 815 -5.74 12.30 32.55
N ASP A 816 -6.47 12.36 31.44
CA ASP A 816 -6.01 13.00 30.21
C ASP A 816 -6.56 14.43 30.16
N GLN A 817 -5.65 15.40 30.19
CA GLN A 817 -5.99 16.82 30.20
C GLN A 817 -6.51 17.29 28.84
N ARG A 818 -5.97 16.77 27.74
CA ARG A 818 -6.43 17.12 26.38
C ARG A 818 -7.88 16.68 26.18
N GLU A 819 -8.22 15.51 26.71
CA GLU A 819 -9.59 15.00 26.65
C GLU A 819 -10.51 15.55 27.75
N ASN A 820 -9.94 16.16 28.80
CA ASN A 820 -10.65 16.52 30.04
C ASN A 820 -11.46 15.34 30.61
N LYS A 821 -10.89 14.14 30.56
CA LYS A 821 -11.53 12.88 30.97
C LYS A 821 -10.54 12.01 31.75
N LYS A 822 -11.09 11.17 32.63
CA LYS A 822 -10.31 10.06 33.20
C LYS A 822 -10.31 8.89 32.21
N VAL A 823 -9.13 8.35 31.95
CA VAL A 823 -8.86 7.29 30.97
C VAL A 823 -8.50 6.02 31.72
N ARG A 824 -9.21 4.92 31.43
CA ARG A 824 -8.79 3.55 31.76
C ARG A 824 -8.05 2.98 30.56
N ALA A 825 -6.90 2.37 30.80
CA ALA A 825 -6.09 1.86 29.70
C ALA A 825 -5.51 0.49 29.98
N THR A 826 -5.47 -0.35 28.94
CA THR A 826 -4.79 -1.65 28.97
C THR A 826 -3.34 -1.44 28.54
N VAL A 827 -2.42 -1.71 29.44
CA VAL A 827 -0.97 -1.58 29.25
C VAL A 827 -0.39 -2.89 28.74
N LEU A 828 0.47 -2.79 27.72
CA LEU A 828 1.23 -3.90 27.14
C LEU A 828 2.73 -3.65 27.36
N ASP A 829 3.40 -4.55 28.08
CA ASP A 829 4.85 -4.54 28.22
C ASP A 829 5.50 -5.27 27.04
N LEU A 830 6.03 -4.51 26.09
CA LEU A 830 6.59 -5.07 24.86
C LEU A 830 7.86 -5.88 25.10
N ASN A 831 8.62 -5.60 26.16
CA ASN A 831 9.82 -6.35 26.49
C ASN A 831 9.49 -7.75 27.03
N LEU A 832 8.46 -7.86 27.89
CA LEU A 832 7.97 -9.15 28.35
C LEU A 832 7.31 -9.96 27.21
N LEU A 833 6.53 -9.30 26.35
CA LEU A 833 5.89 -9.98 25.21
C LEU A 833 6.90 -10.45 24.16
N ARG A 834 7.92 -9.66 23.82
CA ARG A 834 8.90 -10.05 22.78
C ARG A 834 9.84 -11.17 23.23
N THR A 835 10.05 -11.35 24.53
CA THR A 835 11.01 -12.34 25.06
C THR A 835 10.38 -13.68 25.42
N LYS A 836 9.05 -13.73 25.59
CA LYS A 836 8.34 -14.96 25.94
C LYS A 836 8.01 -15.78 24.69
N THR A 837 8.52 -17.00 24.63
CA THR A 837 8.25 -17.95 23.54
C THR A 837 6.92 -18.70 23.73
N ILE A 838 6.32 -19.12 22.61
CA ILE A 838 5.13 -19.95 22.53
C ILE A 838 5.27 -20.91 21.34
N GLY A 839 4.85 -22.17 21.47
CA GLY A 839 4.83 -23.10 20.34
C GLY A 839 6.20 -23.37 19.66
N GLY A 840 7.32 -23.24 20.40
CA GLY A 840 8.67 -23.48 19.90
C GLY A 840 9.38 -22.22 19.42
N SER A 841 9.27 -21.90 18.13
CA SER A 841 9.99 -20.79 17.46
C SER A 841 9.20 -19.47 17.40
N GLU A 842 7.99 -19.44 17.97
CA GLU A 842 7.10 -18.28 17.99
C GLU A 842 7.16 -17.55 19.33
N TYR A 843 6.74 -16.29 19.37
CA TYR A 843 6.78 -15.42 20.56
C TYR A 843 5.40 -14.82 20.86
N LEU A 844 5.17 -14.39 22.11
CA LEU A 844 3.92 -13.72 22.47
C LEU A 844 3.72 -12.42 21.69
N LEU A 845 4.80 -11.66 21.44
CA LEU A 845 4.82 -10.68 20.36
C LEU A 845 5.13 -11.45 19.05
N PRO A 846 4.15 -11.71 18.19
CA PRO A 846 4.28 -12.67 17.10
C PRO A 846 5.33 -12.26 16.06
N ASN A 847 5.94 -13.22 15.37
CA ASN A 847 6.85 -12.96 14.27
C ASN A 847 6.20 -12.12 13.16
N SER A 848 4.90 -12.32 12.87
CA SER A 848 4.11 -11.46 11.97
C SER A 848 4.06 -9.99 12.41
N GLY A 849 4.34 -9.72 13.68
CA GLY A 849 4.27 -8.42 14.34
C GLY A 849 2.87 -7.99 14.79
N ILE A 850 1.81 -8.70 14.40
CA ILE A 850 0.43 -8.23 14.61
C ILE A 850 0.00 -8.38 16.08
N VAL A 851 -0.36 -7.25 16.69
CA VAL A 851 -1.05 -7.19 17.98
C VAL A 851 -2.35 -6.42 17.78
N TYR A 852 -3.48 -7.09 18.02
CA TYR A 852 -4.79 -6.44 18.05
C TYR A 852 -5.23 -6.28 19.50
N ALA A 853 -5.43 -5.04 19.94
CA ALA A 853 -5.82 -4.75 21.32
C ALA A 853 -7.06 -3.86 21.37
N THR A 854 -8.01 -4.19 22.23
CA THR A 854 -9.26 -3.42 22.35
C THR A 854 -9.86 -3.55 23.74
N ARG A 855 -10.84 -2.71 24.03
CA ARG A 855 -11.60 -2.71 25.28
C ARG A 855 -13.09 -2.52 24.99
N ASP A 856 -13.92 -3.34 25.63
CA ASP A 856 -15.37 -3.31 25.42
C ASP A 856 -16.04 -2.16 26.16
N ASP A 857 -15.39 -1.57 27.18
CA ASP A 857 -15.92 -0.42 27.93
C ASP A 857 -15.67 0.94 27.27
N ALA A 858 -15.00 0.95 26.13
CA ALA A 858 -14.75 2.17 25.37
C ALA A 858 -16.05 2.64 24.70
N LEU A 859 -16.38 3.91 24.86
CA LEU A 859 -17.59 4.49 24.30
C LEU A 859 -17.22 5.63 23.35
N PRO A 860 -17.56 5.54 22.04
CA PRO A 860 -17.24 6.59 21.09
C PRO A 860 -18.12 7.82 21.30
N ASP A 861 -17.71 8.91 20.69
CA ASP A 861 -18.49 10.12 20.49
C ASP A 861 -19.72 9.83 19.62
N ILE A 862 -20.90 10.17 20.14
CA ILE A 862 -22.19 10.04 19.48
C ILE A 862 -22.99 11.35 19.55
N SER A 863 -22.34 12.50 19.52
CA SER A 863 -22.96 13.84 19.53
C SER A 863 -24.04 14.03 18.46
N ALA A 864 -23.88 13.42 17.27
CA ALA A 864 -24.87 13.41 16.19
C ALA A 864 -25.85 12.22 16.25
N GLY A 865 -25.79 11.41 17.31
CA GLY A 865 -26.66 10.26 17.57
C GLY A 865 -25.99 8.89 17.38
N ASN A 866 -26.58 7.85 17.96
CA ASN A 866 -26.05 6.47 17.94
C ASN A 866 -26.46 5.64 16.70
N THR A 867 -26.96 6.28 15.64
CA THR A 867 -27.20 5.63 14.35
C THR A 867 -25.88 5.49 13.57
N ASP A 868 -25.83 4.65 12.54
CA ASP A 868 -24.63 4.55 11.69
C ASP A 868 -24.30 5.91 11.02
N ASP A 869 -25.32 6.68 10.63
CA ASP A 869 -25.21 8.04 10.08
C ASP A 869 -24.63 9.02 11.11
N GLY A 870 -25.16 8.99 12.34
CA GLY A 870 -24.70 9.83 13.44
C GLY A 870 -23.27 9.53 13.85
N LYS A 871 -22.85 8.25 13.83
CA LYS A 871 -21.46 7.85 14.10
C LYS A 871 -20.47 8.33 13.06
N LEU A 872 -20.90 8.53 11.81
CA LEU A 872 -20.07 9.13 10.78
C LEU A 872 -19.96 10.65 10.93
N GLU A 873 -21.03 11.31 11.39
CA GLU A 873 -21.07 12.77 11.58
C GLU A 873 -20.40 13.23 12.87
N SER A 874 -20.52 12.50 13.98
CA SER A 874 -20.03 12.92 15.30
C SER A 874 -18.55 13.30 15.32
N PRO A 875 -17.62 12.55 14.67
CA PRO A 875 -16.21 12.94 14.62
C PRO A 875 -15.91 14.25 13.89
N VAL A 876 -16.86 14.79 13.12
CA VAL A 876 -16.70 15.99 12.27
C VAL A 876 -17.76 17.07 12.53
N ASP A 877 -18.63 16.90 13.54
CA ASP A 877 -19.73 17.84 13.81
C ASP A 877 -19.33 19.00 14.74
N TYR A 878 -18.12 18.94 15.30
CA TYR A 878 -17.52 19.93 16.20
C TYR A 878 -18.23 20.06 17.56
N VAL A 879 -18.94 19.02 18.01
CA VAL A 879 -19.66 19.00 19.29
C VAL A 879 -19.00 17.98 20.23
N ASP A 880 -18.64 18.42 21.44
CA ASP A 880 -18.10 17.50 22.45
C ASP A 880 -19.20 16.59 23.02
N ASP A 881 -19.05 15.27 22.89
CA ASP A 881 -19.88 14.31 23.63
C ASP A 881 -19.33 14.07 25.06
N THR A 882 -20.10 14.48 26.07
CA THR A 882 -19.74 14.28 27.48
C THR A 882 -19.91 12.83 27.95
N THR A 883 -20.67 12.01 27.23
CA THR A 883 -20.95 10.61 27.53
C THR A 883 -19.89 9.65 27.00
N ARG A 884 -19.02 10.11 26.09
CA ARG A 884 -17.91 9.33 25.55
C ARG A 884 -16.94 8.89 26.65
N ARG A 885 -16.28 7.75 26.41
CA ARG A 885 -15.28 7.15 27.29
C ARG A 885 -14.05 6.78 26.47
N PRO A 886 -13.01 7.63 26.44
CA PRO A 886 -11.79 7.39 25.68
C PRO A 886 -10.89 6.37 26.38
N SER A 887 -11.38 5.15 26.60
CA SER A 887 -10.54 4.04 27.07
C SER A 887 -9.41 3.79 26.07
N ALA A 888 -8.24 3.35 26.53
CA ALA A 888 -7.03 3.39 25.72
C ALA A 888 -6.16 2.12 25.80
N ILE A 889 -5.16 2.03 24.93
CA ILE A 889 -4.08 1.05 24.97
C ILE A 889 -2.76 1.79 25.26
N ILE A 890 -1.89 1.23 26.10
CA ILE A 890 -0.58 1.82 26.39
C ILE A 890 0.54 0.85 26.05
N LEU A 891 1.56 1.34 25.37
CA LEU A 891 2.80 0.61 25.12
C LEU A 891 3.89 1.13 26.06
N ILE A 892 4.51 0.20 26.79
CA ILE A 892 5.67 0.50 27.64
C ILE A 892 6.85 -0.42 27.31
N ASN A 893 8.04 -0.02 27.71
CA ASN A 893 9.28 -0.79 27.56
C ASN A 893 9.56 -1.20 26.10
N GLY A 894 9.21 -0.31 25.16
CA GLY A 894 9.29 -0.53 23.71
C GLY A 894 10.62 -0.15 23.06
N GLY A 895 11.66 0.19 23.84
CA GLY A 895 12.94 0.67 23.30
C GLY A 895 13.65 -0.32 22.36
N LYS A 896 13.35 -1.62 22.47
CA LYS A 896 13.84 -2.68 21.59
C LYS A 896 12.69 -3.62 21.21
N LEU A 897 12.48 -3.83 19.92
CA LEU A 897 11.45 -4.74 19.38
C LEU A 897 12.02 -6.03 18.76
N GLY A 898 13.30 -6.02 18.38
CA GLY A 898 13.99 -7.21 17.88
C GLY A 898 14.04 -8.34 18.91
N ARG A 899 13.89 -9.58 18.43
CA ARG A 899 14.03 -10.79 19.26
C ARG A 899 15.46 -11.31 19.20
N THR A 900 15.89 -11.60 17.98
CA THR A 900 17.24 -12.06 17.64
C THR A 900 17.78 -11.22 16.49
N ASN A 901 19.10 -11.08 16.41
CA ASN A 901 19.73 -10.28 15.36
C ASN A 901 20.03 -11.08 14.07
N SER A 902 19.92 -12.40 14.12
CA SER A 902 19.99 -13.28 12.95
C SER A 902 18.76 -13.10 12.06
N TYR A 903 18.95 -13.08 10.75
CA TYR A 903 17.87 -12.99 9.79
C TYR A 903 16.83 -14.12 9.92
N LYS A 904 15.56 -13.73 9.93
CA LYS A 904 14.39 -14.62 9.86
C LYS A 904 13.33 -13.95 8.99
N GLU A 905 12.91 -14.63 7.93
CA GLU A 905 11.94 -14.07 6.98
C GLU A 905 10.58 -13.83 7.63
N GLU A 906 10.19 -14.70 8.56
CA GLU A 906 8.91 -14.65 9.27
C GLU A 906 8.77 -13.46 10.23
N GLU A 907 9.89 -12.89 10.72
CA GLU A 907 9.88 -11.76 11.66
C GLU A 907 9.70 -10.44 10.89
N LYS A 908 8.56 -9.76 11.07
CA LYS A 908 8.21 -8.50 10.40
C LYS A 908 8.31 -7.25 11.30
N GLY A 909 8.30 -7.39 12.63
CA GLY A 909 8.45 -6.27 13.57
C GLY A 909 7.29 -6.16 14.57
N LEU A 910 6.63 -5.01 14.63
CA LEU A 910 5.42 -4.73 15.41
C LEU A 910 4.38 -4.01 14.54
N THR A 911 3.14 -4.48 14.55
CA THR A 911 1.97 -3.75 14.04
C THR A 911 0.90 -3.80 15.14
N LEU A 912 0.82 -2.74 15.95
CA LEU A 912 -0.28 -2.58 16.90
C LEU A 912 -1.48 -2.02 16.14
N THR A 913 -2.63 -2.69 16.30
CA THR A 913 -3.90 -2.22 15.76
C THR A 913 -4.93 -2.16 16.89
N THR A 914 -5.60 -1.02 16.99
CA THR A 914 -6.65 -0.80 17.99
C THR A 914 -7.63 0.23 17.48
N ASN A 915 -8.91 0.08 17.79
CA ASN A 915 -9.91 1.13 17.57
C ASN A 915 -9.86 2.24 18.61
N LEU A 916 -8.96 2.18 19.58
CA LEU A 916 -8.89 3.08 20.73
C LEU A 916 -7.68 4.03 20.64
N PRO A 917 -7.66 5.11 21.44
CA PRO A 917 -6.47 5.92 21.62
C PRO A 917 -5.30 5.10 22.17
N THR A 918 -4.09 5.40 21.71
CA THR A 918 -2.85 4.72 22.13
C THR A 918 -1.86 5.69 22.73
N TYR A 919 -1.25 5.30 23.86
CA TYR A 919 -0.18 6.04 24.51
C TYR A 919 1.13 5.25 24.41
N ILE A 920 2.23 5.92 24.08
CA ILE A 920 3.56 5.29 23.97
C ILE A 920 4.50 5.97 24.96
N LYS A 921 5.06 5.20 25.89
CA LYS A 921 5.90 5.71 26.96
C LYS A 921 7.39 5.41 26.74
N GLY A 922 8.19 6.48 26.77
CA GLY A 922 9.65 6.42 26.71
C GLY A 922 10.20 6.10 25.33
N ASN A 923 11.53 5.96 25.27
CA ASN A 923 12.24 5.65 24.02
C ASN A 923 11.64 4.40 23.36
N PHE A 924 11.36 4.49 22.05
CA PHE A 924 10.62 3.48 21.33
C PHE A 924 11.35 3.05 20.06
N ASN A 925 11.65 1.75 19.98
CA ASN A 925 12.22 1.08 18.83
C ASN A 925 13.50 1.75 18.31
N LEU A 926 14.53 1.84 19.15
CA LEU A 926 15.75 2.58 18.80
C LEU A 926 16.57 1.85 17.73
N HIS A 927 17.11 2.63 16.79
CA HIS A 927 18.20 2.17 15.94
C HIS A 927 19.48 2.02 16.75
N THR A 928 20.24 0.97 16.44
CA THR A 928 21.60 0.77 16.94
C THR A 928 22.67 1.29 15.97
N GLN A 929 22.24 1.68 14.76
CA GLN A 929 23.07 2.13 13.65
C GLN A 929 22.43 3.35 12.95
N GLU A 930 23.22 4.24 12.34
CA GLU A 930 22.72 5.31 11.46
C GLU A 930 22.98 5.00 9.98
N GLU A 931 22.20 5.59 9.06
CA GLU A 931 22.33 5.41 7.59
C GLU A 931 23.74 5.71 7.09
N PHE A 932 24.39 6.71 7.67
CA PHE A 932 25.74 7.12 7.34
C PHE A 932 26.65 7.02 8.55
N THR A 933 27.96 6.89 8.32
CA THR A 933 28.96 6.90 9.40
C THR A 933 29.07 8.25 10.10
N ASN A 934 28.58 9.33 9.46
CA ASN A 934 28.51 10.66 10.03
C ASN A 934 27.09 10.92 10.54
N THR A 935 26.97 11.26 11.82
CA THR A 935 25.67 11.59 12.43
C THR A 935 25.02 12.80 11.77
N LEU A 936 23.71 12.73 11.56
CA LEU A 936 22.93 13.86 11.08
C LEU A 936 22.93 14.99 12.13
N ALA A 937 23.32 16.20 11.72
CA ALA A 937 23.27 17.37 12.59
C ALA A 937 21.82 17.72 12.93
N ASP A 938 21.58 18.19 14.16
CA ASP A 938 20.25 18.55 14.65
C ASP A 938 19.54 19.62 13.80
N ASP A 939 20.31 20.48 13.11
CA ASP A 939 19.85 21.55 12.23
C ASP A 939 19.81 21.17 10.73
N TRP A 940 20.17 19.92 10.40
CA TRP A 940 20.27 19.38 9.04
C TRP A 940 21.27 20.11 8.13
N SER A 941 22.21 20.87 8.70
CA SER A 941 23.26 21.58 7.94
C SER A 941 24.13 20.63 7.10
N ASN A 942 24.29 19.38 7.54
CA ASN A 942 25.05 18.34 6.85
C ASN A 942 24.17 17.33 6.08
N PHE A 943 22.87 17.61 5.86
CA PHE A 943 21.93 16.62 5.31
C PHE A 943 22.40 16.01 3.99
N TYR A 944 22.80 16.85 3.03
CA TYR A 944 23.31 16.46 1.70
C TYR A 944 24.83 16.24 1.64
N THR A 945 25.58 16.59 2.70
CA THR A 945 27.04 16.44 2.71
C THR A 945 27.50 15.11 3.30
N ARG A 946 26.57 14.27 3.80
CA ARG A 946 26.86 12.91 4.26
C ARG A 946 27.13 12.00 3.05
N SER A 947 28.34 11.44 2.97
CA SER A 947 28.80 10.70 1.78
C SER A 947 29.10 9.21 2.00
N THR A 948 29.32 8.77 3.26
CA THR A 948 29.77 7.41 3.55
C THR A 948 28.64 6.57 4.15
N PHE A 949 28.05 5.70 3.33
CA PHE A 949 26.94 4.82 3.71
C PHE A 949 27.40 3.72 4.70
N ASN A 950 26.58 3.45 5.72
CA ASN A 950 26.82 2.40 6.73
C ASN A 950 26.14 1.08 6.31
N PRO A 951 26.90 0.01 6.01
CA PRO A 951 26.32 -1.27 5.56
C PRO A 951 25.58 -2.04 6.67
N ASN A 952 25.66 -1.63 7.93
CA ASN A 952 24.96 -2.26 9.06
C ASN A 952 23.62 -1.60 9.41
N PHE A 953 23.24 -0.52 8.73
CA PHE A 953 22.00 0.20 8.99
C PHE A 953 20.78 -0.58 8.51
N ALA A 954 19.75 -0.70 9.37
CA ALA A 954 18.45 -1.29 9.03
C ALA A 954 18.51 -2.66 8.31
N CYS A 955 19.54 -3.46 8.59
CA CYS A 955 19.73 -4.80 8.02
C CYS A 955 19.91 -5.84 9.13
N ARG A 956 19.85 -7.14 8.79
CA ARG A 956 20.11 -8.23 9.74
C ARG A 956 21.35 -9.00 9.37
N SER A 957 22.07 -9.46 10.40
CA SER A 957 23.22 -10.36 10.18
C SER A 957 22.73 -11.67 9.53
N GLY A 958 23.39 -12.05 8.44
CA GLY A 958 23.07 -13.26 7.68
C GLY A 958 21.89 -13.11 6.69
N ASP A 959 21.39 -11.89 6.45
CA ASP A 959 20.44 -11.63 5.39
C ASP A 959 21.14 -11.70 4.02
N SER A 960 20.74 -12.65 3.17
CA SER A 960 21.34 -12.86 1.84
C SER A 960 21.12 -11.68 0.88
N ARG A 961 20.16 -10.80 1.19
CA ARG A 961 19.94 -9.56 0.42
C ARG A 961 21.02 -8.53 0.73
N PHE A 962 21.58 -8.52 1.94
CA PHE A 962 22.56 -7.54 2.40
C PHE A 962 23.86 -8.26 2.83
N PRO A 963 24.67 -8.78 1.87
CA PRO A 963 25.82 -9.62 2.20
C PRO A 963 26.92 -8.89 3.00
N ASN A 964 26.96 -7.55 2.95
CA ASN A 964 27.92 -6.73 3.68
C ASN A 964 27.45 -6.36 5.11
N CYS A 965 26.26 -6.82 5.53
CA CYS A 965 25.71 -6.61 6.86
C CYS A 965 26.22 -7.68 7.83
N THR A 966 27.22 -7.34 8.64
CA THR A 966 27.90 -8.30 9.55
C THR A 966 27.44 -8.17 10.99
N THR A 967 27.22 -6.94 11.47
CA THR A 967 26.68 -6.68 12.81
C THR A 967 25.17 -6.58 12.78
N GLY A 968 24.60 -5.90 11.78
CA GLY A 968 23.16 -5.66 11.69
C GLY A 968 22.60 -4.72 12.76
N ASP A 969 21.31 -4.44 12.64
CA ASP A 969 20.56 -3.49 13.48
C ASP A 969 19.46 -4.22 14.26
N GLU A 970 19.26 -3.83 15.52
CA GLU A 970 18.21 -4.40 16.38
C GLU A 970 16.82 -3.79 16.14
N TRP A 971 16.77 -2.66 15.41
CA TRP A 971 15.53 -2.00 15.00
C TRP A 971 14.66 -2.88 14.09
N ARG A 972 13.34 -2.77 14.22
CA ARG A 972 12.35 -3.45 13.34
C ARG A 972 11.26 -2.46 12.95
N PRO A 973 10.58 -2.62 11.80
CA PRO A 973 9.39 -1.83 11.50
C PRO A 973 8.39 -1.87 12.65
N ALA A 974 7.89 -0.69 13.02
CA ALA A 974 6.86 -0.54 14.04
C ALA A 974 5.74 0.33 13.48
N ASN A 975 4.55 -0.25 13.34
CA ASN A 975 3.35 0.45 12.88
C ASN A 975 2.33 0.53 14.02
N ILE A 976 1.80 1.71 14.29
CA ILE A 976 0.76 1.93 15.29
C ILE A 976 -0.48 2.48 14.58
N LEU A 977 -1.50 1.63 14.44
CA LEU A 977 -2.81 1.98 13.87
C LEU A 977 -3.84 2.12 15.00
N ALA A 978 -4.19 3.37 15.32
CA ALA A 978 -5.01 3.71 16.50
C ALA A 978 -6.07 4.78 16.19
N ASP A 979 -6.97 5.03 17.14
CA ASP A 979 -7.89 6.18 17.05
C ASP A 979 -7.14 7.53 17.14
N ALA A 980 -6.17 7.60 18.03
CA ALA A 980 -5.29 8.72 18.26
C ALA A 980 -3.98 8.20 18.89
N VAL A 981 -2.87 8.92 18.72
CA VAL A 981 -1.57 8.53 19.31
C VAL A 981 -1.02 9.67 20.16
N THR A 982 -0.70 9.35 21.41
CA THR A 982 -0.09 10.27 22.38
C THR A 982 1.30 9.75 22.77
N LEU A 983 2.30 10.62 22.69
CA LEU A 983 3.68 10.30 23.11
C LEU A 983 3.95 10.83 24.51
N LEU A 984 4.59 9.99 25.32
CA LEU A 984 4.92 10.26 26.70
C LEU A 984 6.41 10.04 26.95
N SER A 985 7.00 10.87 27.80
CA SER A 985 8.38 10.73 28.26
C SER A 985 8.60 9.43 29.02
N GLY A 986 9.87 9.03 29.19
CA GLY A 986 10.22 7.87 30.01
C GLY A 986 9.82 8.04 31.48
N ASP A 987 9.68 9.28 31.93
CA ASP A 987 9.47 9.64 33.34
C ASP A 987 7.99 9.85 33.68
N PHE A 988 7.09 9.81 32.69
CA PHE A 988 5.65 9.98 32.91
C PHE A 988 5.12 8.96 33.92
N ASP A 989 4.49 9.43 35.01
CA ASP A 989 3.92 8.56 36.02
C ASP A 989 2.39 8.53 35.95
N PHE A 990 1.83 7.39 35.56
CA PHE A 990 0.38 7.21 35.56
C PHE A 990 -0.24 7.30 36.97
N LYS A 991 0.53 7.18 38.05
CA LYS A 991 0.04 7.18 39.43
C LYS A 991 -0.41 8.57 39.91
N GLU A 992 0.35 9.63 39.62
CA GLU A 992 0.08 10.99 40.13
C GLU A 992 -1.25 11.57 39.60
N LEU A 993 -1.68 11.16 38.41
CA LEU A 993 -2.85 11.72 37.71
C LEU A 993 -4.18 11.02 38.00
N GLY A 994 -4.19 9.98 38.85
CA GLY A 994 -5.43 9.30 39.26
C GLY A 994 -6.36 10.18 40.12
N TYR A 995 -5.78 11.19 40.78
CA TYR A 995 -6.40 11.84 41.95
C TYR A 995 -6.63 13.35 41.79
N THR A 996 -5.86 14.07 40.97
CA THR A 996 -6.06 15.51 40.72
C THR A 996 -6.11 15.80 39.22
N ILE A 997 -7.20 16.40 38.75
CA ILE A 997 -7.28 16.93 37.37
C ILE A 997 -6.59 18.31 37.37
N GLY A 998 -5.59 18.50 36.49
CA GLY A 998 -4.99 19.81 36.22
C GLY A 998 -3.49 19.98 36.51
N SER A 999 -2.77 18.98 37.05
CA SER A 999 -1.30 19.04 37.20
C SER A 999 -0.61 18.47 35.96
N GLN A 1000 -0.02 19.32 35.11
CA GLN A 1000 0.78 18.88 33.96
C GLN A 1000 2.13 18.33 34.44
N GLN A 1001 2.44 17.07 34.13
CA GLN A 1001 3.77 16.49 34.42
C GLN A 1001 4.84 17.05 33.50
N THR A 1002 6.08 17.12 33.97
CA THR A 1002 7.21 17.65 33.19
C THR A 1002 8.10 16.52 32.67
N ALA A 1003 8.37 16.54 31.37
CA ALA A 1003 9.34 15.64 30.76
C ALA A 1003 10.77 16.09 31.14
N ASN A 1004 11.56 15.18 31.72
CA ASN A 1004 12.93 15.50 32.16
C ASN A 1004 13.99 15.20 31.10
N ASN A 1005 13.66 14.39 30.09
CA ASN A 1005 14.61 13.87 29.11
C ASN A 1005 14.06 13.98 27.68
N ASP A 1006 14.98 14.18 26.73
CA ASP A 1006 14.65 14.02 25.30
C ASP A 1006 14.26 12.57 25.02
N THR A 1007 13.27 12.37 24.16
CA THR A 1007 12.74 11.02 23.86
C THR A 1007 12.73 10.78 22.36
N THR A 1008 13.19 9.59 21.95
CA THR A 1008 13.26 9.16 20.55
C THR A 1008 12.23 8.08 20.25
N PHE A 1009 11.51 8.23 19.15
CA PHE A 1009 10.45 7.35 18.69
C PHE A 1009 10.67 7.00 17.22
N ASN A 1010 10.97 5.74 16.92
CA ASN A 1010 11.04 5.27 15.52
C ASN A 1010 9.85 4.38 15.19
N LEU A 1011 8.81 4.96 14.58
CA LEU A 1011 7.59 4.24 14.22
C LEU A 1011 6.78 4.95 13.12
N ILE A 1012 5.92 4.20 12.46
CA ILE A 1012 4.84 4.71 11.62
C ILE A 1012 3.61 4.92 12.50
N ILE A 1013 3.05 6.13 12.46
CA ILE A 1013 1.83 6.50 13.18
C ILE A 1013 0.71 6.59 12.17
N ALA A 1014 -0.29 5.71 12.28
CA ALA A 1014 -1.54 5.79 11.55
C ALA A 1014 -2.68 6.07 12.55
N ALA A 1015 -3.15 7.31 12.57
CA ALA A 1015 -4.04 7.80 13.61
C ALA A 1015 -5.17 8.65 13.05
N GLY A 1016 -6.16 8.90 13.90
CA GLY A 1016 -7.16 9.94 13.67
C GLY A 1016 -6.81 11.25 14.36
N ASP A 1017 -7.20 12.34 13.71
CA ASP A 1017 -7.09 13.70 14.21
C ASP A 1017 -8.47 14.30 14.53
N ASN A 1018 -8.45 15.51 15.10
CA ASN A 1018 -9.64 16.33 15.29
C ASN A 1018 -9.86 17.18 14.02
N PRO A 1019 -11.12 17.44 13.61
CA PRO A 1019 -11.40 18.25 12.44
C PRO A 1019 -10.94 19.71 12.65
N ALA A 1020 -10.30 20.32 11.65
CA ALA A 1020 -10.03 21.76 11.63
C ALA A 1020 -11.30 22.53 11.27
N LYS A 1021 -11.43 23.79 11.71
CA LYS A 1021 -12.51 24.68 11.27
C LYS A 1021 -11.97 26.06 10.89
N PRO A 1022 -12.69 26.86 10.07
CA PRO A 1022 -12.21 28.17 9.62
C PRO A 1022 -11.93 29.18 10.73
N THR A 1023 -12.41 28.92 11.95
CA THR A 1023 -12.24 29.78 13.13
C THR A 1023 -11.21 29.27 14.13
N VAL A 1024 -10.87 27.97 14.09
CA VAL A 1024 -9.95 27.33 15.03
C VAL A 1024 -9.16 26.27 14.28
N ASP A 1025 -7.86 26.49 14.24
CA ASP A 1025 -6.89 25.56 13.68
C ASP A 1025 -6.78 24.30 14.56
N ASN A 1026 -6.67 23.12 13.94
CA ASN A 1026 -6.40 21.87 14.65
C ASN A 1026 -4.91 21.64 14.90
N GLY A 1027 -4.03 22.56 14.49
CA GLY A 1027 -2.58 22.53 14.65
C GLY A 1027 -1.82 21.77 13.57
N GLY A 1028 -2.50 21.34 12.50
CA GLY A 1028 -1.91 20.65 11.36
C GLY A 1028 -1.15 19.37 11.73
N LEU A 1029 -0.08 19.06 10.99
CA LEU A 1029 0.76 17.88 11.22
C LEU A 1029 1.31 17.83 12.67
N ASN A 1030 1.58 19.00 13.29
CA ASN A 1030 2.18 19.11 14.64
C ASN A 1030 1.32 18.55 15.75
N ASN A 1031 0.01 18.45 15.49
CA ASN A 1031 -0.97 18.03 16.46
C ASN A 1031 -1.61 16.68 16.15
N LEU A 1032 -1.27 16.06 15.01
CA LEU A 1032 -1.64 14.66 14.73
C LEU A 1032 -1.06 13.74 15.81
N VAL A 1033 0.20 13.97 16.18
CA VAL A 1033 0.83 13.34 17.33
C VAL A 1033 0.61 14.20 18.56
N ARG A 1034 -0.07 13.62 19.55
CA ARG A 1034 -0.52 14.32 20.74
C ARG A 1034 0.54 14.24 21.84
N VAL A 1035 0.60 15.26 22.68
CA VAL A 1035 1.42 15.32 23.88
C VAL A 1035 0.58 15.90 25.02
N ILE A 1036 0.79 15.42 26.25
CA ILE A 1036 0.06 15.87 27.45
C ILE A 1036 1.00 16.31 28.60
N GLU A 1037 2.32 16.27 28.38
CA GLU A 1037 3.34 16.71 29.32
C GLU A 1037 3.88 18.10 28.97
N ASN A 1038 4.51 18.77 29.94
CA ASN A 1038 5.32 19.95 29.72
C ASN A 1038 6.70 19.53 29.22
N TRP A 1039 7.08 19.99 28.02
CA TRP A 1039 8.35 19.66 27.37
C TRP A 1039 9.31 20.86 27.28
N THR A 1040 9.24 21.79 28.22
CA THR A 1040 10.13 22.97 28.25
C THR A 1040 11.59 22.57 28.06
N SER A 1041 12.24 23.11 27.02
CA SER A 1041 13.65 22.82 26.68
C SER A 1041 13.96 21.35 26.39
N ARG A 1042 12.97 20.55 25.98
CA ARG A 1042 13.11 19.14 25.60
C ARG A 1042 12.70 18.88 24.17
N LYS A 1043 13.27 17.81 23.61
CA LYS A 1043 13.08 17.40 22.22
C LYS A 1043 12.34 16.07 22.13
N ILE A 1044 11.45 15.98 21.14
CA ILE A 1044 10.94 14.70 20.64
C ILE A 1044 11.56 14.47 19.27
N LYS A 1045 12.35 13.39 19.16
CA LYS A 1045 12.89 12.90 17.89
C LYS A 1045 11.96 11.82 17.35
N LEU A 1046 11.32 12.06 16.22
CA LEU A 1046 10.41 11.10 15.61
C LEU A 1046 10.91 10.77 14.20
N ASN A 1047 11.35 9.52 14.02
CA ASN A 1047 11.78 9.03 12.72
C ASN A 1047 10.77 7.98 12.23
N GLY A 1048 10.15 8.22 11.08
CA GLY A 1048 9.13 7.30 10.57
C GLY A 1048 8.18 7.98 9.60
N ALA A 1049 6.91 7.60 9.64
CA ALA A 1049 5.89 8.20 8.78
C ALA A 1049 4.63 8.58 9.57
N PHE A 1050 3.98 9.64 9.14
CA PHE A 1050 2.73 10.14 9.69
C PHE A 1050 1.58 9.84 8.74
N MET A 1051 0.54 9.18 9.23
CA MET A 1051 -0.63 8.83 8.45
C MET A 1051 -1.90 9.27 9.17
N GLN A 1052 -2.63 10.23 8.59
CA GLN A 1052 -3.98 10.57 9.01
C GLN A 1052 -4.95 9.76 8.16
N VAL A 1053 -5.63 8.79 8.77
CA VAL A 1053 -6.42 7.77 8.04
C VAL A 1053 -7.92 7.83 8.32
N LYS A 1054 -8.31 8.50 9.41
CA LYS A 1054 -9.71 8.71 9.82
C LYS A 1054 -9.80 9.94 10.73
N LYS A 1055 -11.02 10.32 11.12
CA LYS A 1055 -11.22 11.23 12.25
C LYS A 1055 -11.36 10.41 13.54
N SER A 1056 -10.82 10.96 14.63
CA SER A 1056 -10.87 10.30 15.93
C SER A 1056 -12.32 10.23 16.40
N ALA A 1057 -12.77 9.05 16.83
CA ALA A 1057 -14.12 8.83 17.36
C ALA A 1057 -14.13 8.76 18.89
N TYR A 1058 -12.99 8.60 19.55
CA TYR A 1058 -12.91 8.51 21.01
C TYR A 1058 -12.23 9.73 21.62
N ALA A 1059 -11.14 10.18 21.00
CA ALA A 1059 -10.33 11.30 21.46
C ALA A 1059 -10.73 12.63 20.77
N THR A 1060 -12.02 12.97 20.90
CA THR A 1060 -12.70 14.08 20.22
C THR A 1060 -12.65 15.43 20.94
N GLY A 1061 -12.01 15.53 22.12
CA GLY A 1061 -12.01 16.77 22.91
C GLY A 1061 -11.64 18.02 22.11
N THR A 1062 -12.59 18.97 21.98
CA THR A 1062 -12.50 20.12 21.07
C THR A 1062 -11.68 21.30 21.59
N ASN A 1063 -11.28 21.30 22.86
CA ASN A 1063 -10.48 22.36 23.47
C ASN A 1063 -9.49 21.74 24.47
N PRO A 1064 -8.16 21.81 24.28
CA PRO A 1064 -7.26 21.54 25.39
C PRO A 1064 -7.57 22.58 26.49
N PRO A 1065 -8.04 22.17 27.68
CA PRO A 1065 -8.06 23.06 28.83
C PRO A 1065 -6.60 23.35 29.13
N GLN A 1066 -6.20 24.59 28.92
CA GLN A 1066 -4.82 25.08 28.86
C GLN A 1066 -4.13 24.81 27.53
N THR A 1067 -3.67 25.90 26.91
CA THR A 1067 -2.44 25.87 26.12
C THR A 1067 -1.44 24.98 26.82
N LEU A 1068 -1.00 23.88 26.20
CA LEU A 1068 0.23 23.22 26.62
C LEU A 1068 1.29 24.32 26.59
N ASN A 1069 1.61 24.90 27.75
CA ASN A 1069 2.35 26.17 27.79
C ASN A 1069 3.76 26.02 27.21
N ASN A 1070 4.23 24.77 27.01
CA ASN A 1070 5.55 24.45 26.48
C ASN A 1070 5.54 23.12 25.70
N PRO A 1071 5.19 23.12 24.39
CA PRO A 1071 5.35 21.94 23.55
C PRO A 1071 6.83 21.62 23.32
N PRO A 1072 7.17 20.36 22.93
CA PRO A 1072 8.55 19.99 22.66
C PRO A 1072 9.07 20.65 21.39
N THR A 1073 10.40 20.81 21.29
CA THR A 1073 11.04 20.94 19.99
C THR A 1073 10.88 19.63 19.23
N ARG A 1074 10.17 19.68 18.10
CA ARG A 1074 9.88 18.52 17.26
C ARG A 1074 10.98 18.36 16.22
N GLN A 1075 11.65 17.22 16.23
CA GLN A 1075 12.61 16.84 15.19
C GLN A 1075 12.04 15.63 14.45
N TRP A 1076 11.37 15.90 13.35
CA TRP A 1076 10.77 14.86 12.53
C TRP A 1076 11.65 14.53 11.36
N SER A 1077 11.77 13.24 11.07
CA SER A 1077 12.40 12.78 9.84
C SER A 1077 11.73 11.52 9.33
N TYR A 1078 11.83 11.29 8.03
CA TYR A 1078 11.48 10.01 7.45
C TYR A 1078 12.58 8.99 7.71
N ASP A 1079 12.20 7.86 8.30
CA ASP A 1079 13.09 6.74 8.53
C ASP A 1079 13.30 5.93 7.24
N VAL A 1080 14.43 6.19 6.58
CA VAL A 1080 14.86 5.44 5.39
C VAL A 1080 15.08 3.94 5.64
N GLY A 1081 15.18 3.52 6.90
CA GLY A 1081 15.20 2.12 7.35
C GLY A 1081 13.98 1.34 6.86
N LEU A 1082 12.83 1.99 6.75
CA LEU A 1082 11.57 1.42 6.25
C LEU A 1082 11.70 0.91 4.80
N LEU A 1083 12.55 1.56 3.99
CA LEU A 1083 12.78 1.19 2.59
C LEU A 1083 13.65 -0.07 2.44
N PHE A 1084 14.31 -0.54 3.51
CA PHE A 1084 15.10 -1.80 3.51
C PHE A 1084 14.24 -3.04 3.83
N GLN A 1085 13.17 -2.90 4.62
CA GLN A 1085 12.50 -4.03 5.29
C GLN A 1085 11.47 -4.74 4.42
N SER A 1086 11.35 -6.07 4.54
CA SER A 1086 10.34 -6.84 3.81
C SER A 1086 8.93 -6.29 4.13
N PRO A 1087 8.02 -6.14 3.14
CA PRO A 1087 6.67 -5.67 3.40
C PRO A 1087 5.98 -6.56 4.44
N ASP A 1088 5.47 -5.92 5.50
CA ASP A 1088 4.53 -6.53 6.43
C ASP A 1088 3.09 -6.42 5.87
N LEU A 1089 2.10 -6.89 6.65
CA LEU A 1089 0.71 -6.81 6.21
C LEU A 1089 0.27 -5.36 5.99
N PHE A 1090 0.75 -4.44 6.81
CA PHE A 1090 0.43 -3.01 6.73
C PHE A 1090 0.90 -2.41 5.41
N ALA A 1091 2.18 -2.60 5.06
CA ALA A 1091 2.75 -2.17 3.79
C ALA A 1091 2.06 -2.82 2.58
N SER A 1092 1.70 -4.10 2.67
CA SER A 1092 1.02 -4.81 1.57
C SER A 1092 -0.42 -4.33 1.32
N LYS A 1093 -1.10 -3.84 2.36
CA LYS A 1093 -2.43 -3.21 2.26
C LYS A 1093 -2.37 -1.79 1.67
N LEU A 1094 -1.17 -1.21 1.58
CA LEU A 1094 -0.91 0.15 1.16
C LEU A 1094 -0.20 0.26 -0.20
N ALA A 1095 -0.12 -0.82 -0.96
CA ALA A 1095 0.60 -0.85 -2.22
C ALA A 1095 -0.18 -0.09 -3.32
N VAL A 1096 0.40 1.00 -3.85
CA VAL A 1096 -0.21 1.83 -4.90
C VAL A 1096 0.61 1.85 -6.17
N THR A 1097 -0.06 1.96 -7.32
CA THR A 1097 0.61 2.18 -8.60
C THR A 1097 1.20 3.59 -8.62
N PRO A 1098 2.53 3.76 -8.82
CA PRO A 1098 3.15 5.07 -8.85
C PRO A 1098 2.68 5.91 -10.05
N PRO A 1099 2.83 7.26 -10.01
CA PRO A 1099 2.45 8.16 -11.11
C PRO A 1099 3.31 8.01 -12.38
N GLU A 1100 4.41 7.27 -12.31
CA GLU A 1100 5.33 7.08 -13.42
C GLU A 1100 4.83 5.98 -14.39
N PRO A 1101 4.96 6.16 -15.71
CA PRO A 1101 4.63 5.11 -16.68
C PRO A 1101 5.45 3.84 -16.43
N PRO A 1102 4.88 2.64 -16.68
CA PRO A 1102 5.57 1.37 -16.43
C PRO A 1102 6.87 1.24 -17.21
N ASP A 1103 7.73 0.32 -16.75
CA ASP A 1103 8.95 -0.04 -17.48
C ASP A 1103 8.59 -1.01 -18.61
N GLU A 1104 9.00 -0.66 -19.84
CA GLU A 1104 8.66 -1.39 -21.06
C GLU A 1104 9.94 -1.86 -21.76
N TYR A 1105 9.98 -3.14 -22.14
CA TYR A 1105 11.09 -3.75 -22.85
C TYR A 1105 10.57 -4.51 -24.06
N LEU A 1106 11.30 -4.43 -25.16
CA LEU A 1106 10.93 -5.05 -26.43
C LEU A 1106 12.13 -5.81 -26.99
N ARG A 1107 11.91 -7.04 -27.44
CA ARG A 1107 12.91 -7.78 -28.21
C ARG A 1107 12.27 -8.70 -29.25
N GLU A 1108 12.98 -8.91 -30.35
CA GLU A 1108 12.64 -9.94 -31.34
C GLU A 1108 12.98 -11.33 -30.80
N VAL A 1109 12.12 -12.32 -31.06
CA VAL A 1109 12.29 -13.72 -30.66
C VAL A 1109 12.12 -14.65 -31.87
N SER A 1110 12.86 -15.77 -31.86
CA SER A 1110 12.80 -16.77 -32.93
C SER A 1110 11.58 -17.67 -32.80
N ARG A 1111 11.01 -18.12 -33.93
CA ARG A 1111 9.96 -19.17 -33.99
C ARG A 1111 10.30 -20.48 -33.28
N GLY A 1112 11.58 -20.75 -33.02
CA GLY A 1112 12.03 -21.91 -32.24
C GLY A 1112 11.94 -21.75 -30.72
N ASP A 1113 11.53 -20.58 -30.21
CA ASP A 1113 11.40 -20.34 -28.77
C ASP A 1113 10.20 -21.08 -28.15
N THR A 1114 10.39 -21.71 -27.00
CA THR A 1114 9.39 -22.57 -26.34
C THR A 1114 8.08 -21.84 -25.98
N TRP A 1115 8.14 -20.58 -25.53
CA TRP A 1115 6.94 -19.79 -25.21
C TRP A 1115 6.14 -19.49 -26.48
N LEU A 1116 6.85 -19.15 -27.55
CA LEU A 1116 6.24 -18.87 -28.85
C LEU A 1116 5.67 -20.12 -29.52
N GLN A 1117 6.35 -21.26 -29.40
CA GLN A 1117 5.83 -22.54 -29.89
C GLN A 1117 4.48 -22.89 -29.26
N THR A 1118 4.32 -22.60 -27.96
CA THR A 1118 3.06 -22.83 -27.25
C THR A 1118 1.95 -21.92 -27.78
N LEU A 1119 2.26 -20.66 -28.12
CA LEU A 1119 1.32 -19.74 -28.78
C LEU A 1119 0.95 -20.19 -30.21
N LEU A 1120 1.92 -20.67 -30.99
CA LEU A 1120 1.66 -21.17 -32.36
C LEU A 1120 0.86 -22.48 -32.38
N CYS A 1121 0.89 -23.23 -31.27
CA CYS A 1121 0.10 -24.45 -31.06
C CYS A 1121 -1.25 -24.19 -30.35
N ALA A 1122 -1.64 -22.92 -30.18
CA ALA A 1122 -2.89 -22.56 -29.55
C ALA A 1122 -4.09 -23.12 -30.32
N LYS A 1123 -5.17 -23.42 -29.58
CA LYS A 1123 -6.43 -23.92 -30.11
C LYS A 1123 -7.55 -22.95 -29.84
N GLU A 1124 -8.61 -22.97 -30.63
CA GLU A 1124 -9.78 -22.14 -30.36
C GLU A 1124 -10.44 -22.56 -29.04
N THR A 1125 -10.85 -21.58 -28.24
CA THR A 1125 -11.53 -21.86 -26.97
C THR A 1125 -12.94 -22.43 -27.19
N SER A 1126 -13.60 -22.07 -28.31
CA SER A 1126 -14.93 -22.57 -28.69
C SER A 1126 -14.91 -24.00 -29.23
N ASP A 1127 -13.84 -24.40 -29.93
CA ASP A 1127 -13.64 -25.75 -30.44
C ASP A 1127 -12.19 -26.20 -30.24
N PRO A 1128 -11.91 -27.05 -29.23
CA PRO A 1128 -10.57 -27.56 -28.95
C PRO A 1128 -9.96 -28.42 -30.08
N ASN A 1129 -10.71 -28.76 -31.13
CA ASN A 1129 -10.19 -29.46 -32.30
C ASN A 1129 -9.59 -28.50 -33.33
N ASN A 1130 -9.96 -27.22 -33.29
CA ASN A 1130 -9.47 -26.21 -34.22
C ASN A 1130 -8.19 -25.57 -33.70
N PHE A 1131 -7.12 -25.63 -34.50
CA PHE A 1131 -5.90 -24.88 -34.23
C PHE A 1131 -6.07 -23.43 -34.65
N ALA A 1132 -5.45 -22.51 -33.92
CA ALA A 1132 -5.43 -21.08 -34.25
C ALA A 1132 -4.79 -20.79 -35.62
N ILE A 1133 -3.91 -21.69 -36.07
CA ILE A 1133 -3.26 -21.72 -37.37
C ILE A 1133 -3.69 -23.01 -38.08
N GLU A 1134 -4.49 -22.86 -39.12
CA GLU A 1134 -5.08 -23.98 -39.85
C GLU A 1134 -3.99 -24.78 -40.60
N ASP A 1135 -3.12 -24.10 -41.34
CA ASP A 1135 -2.03 -24.73 -42.09
C ASP A 1135 -1.02 -25.42 -41.16
N PRO A 1136 -0.93 -26.77 -41.18
CA PRO A 1136 0.06 -27.51 -40.39
C PRO A 1136 1.50 -27.07 -40.67
N LYS A 1137 1.83 -26.61 -41.88
CA LYS A 1137 3.21 -26.22 -42.25
C LYS A 1137 3.67 -24.94 -41.56
N GLN A 1138 2.74 -24.15 -41.03
CA GLN A 1138 3.03 -22.94 -40.27
C GLN A 1138 3.12 -23.19 -38.76
N ARG A 1139 2.72 -24.39 -38.31
CA ARG A 1139 2.78 -24.83 -36.91
C ARG A 1139 4.14 -25.49 -36.58
N PRO A 1140 4.64 -25.32 -35.34
CA PRO A 1140 5.77 -26.07 -34.83
C PRO A 1140 5.57 -27.58 -34.95
N ASP A 1141 6.64 -28.34 -35.22
CA ASP A 1141 6.61 -29.81 -35.38
C ASP A 1141 5.88 -30.52 -34.24
N ILE A 1142 5.96 -29.96 -33.03
CA ILE A 1142 5.31 -30.49 -31.85
C ILE A 1142 3.78 -30.63 -32.05
N CYS A 1143 3.12 -29.74 -32.79
CA CYS A 1143 1.66 -29.68 -32.92
C CYS A 1143 1.17 -29.71 -34.38
N GLN A 1144 1.92 -30.35 -35.28
CA GLN A 1144 1.49 -30.56 -36.67
C GLN A 1144 0.47 -31.70 -36.83
N SER A 1145 0.39 -32.60 -35.86
CA SER A 1145 -0.49 -33.79 -35.86
C SER A 1145 -1.92 -33.49 -35.45
#